data_AF-A0A940BWX4-F1
#
_entry.id   AF-A0A940BWX4-F1
#
_cell.length_a   1.000
_cell.length_b   1.000
_cell.length_c   1.000
_cell.angle_alpha   90.00
_cell.angle_beta   90.00
_cell.angle_gamma   90.00
#
_symmetry.space_group_name_H-M   'P 1'
#
loop_
_entity.id
_entity.type
_entity.pdbx_description
1 polymer ?
#
loop_
_entity_poly.entity_id
_entity_poly.type
_entity_poly.pdbx_seq_one_letter_code
_entity_poly.pdbx_strand_id
1 'polypeptide(L)'
;MSRYIPFPAYYDDMPIDISFVFRAEKPAGKHGFMKVNGSQFVFEDGTPARFWGVNFNGGACFPSFEYSEKVASRLAKTGVNIVRFHQLDAEWNTPNIFSFSKGERIGSTLELHPESMKRLDYLIKCLKEEGIYVYLDMNTYRNFKSGDGVENPFELLDAADPYCYYNPRLIELQKKYIHDIWNHVNPYTGLAYKDDPVIVMSEIINERDFFARQRLKIEPYVSEFRELFRGWCKEKGLGVDVDAIEDLNSNEIPELVEFKIEIQINFYKEMYAYMRKVGVKIPICGTNWNINGAVTKSNQIVNDYMDTHTYYYDWKWGERTKCCMNRAITQAPTYGMEAGTMVRALDRPLFVSEWDMPWPNEFRAESSILYAAVGALQGWSGWAIHTYAYGTKLMYMNILGKEVSSNSIGGVPYREGIFSTWNDPAKYGLFYHAALIARRGDVKEAPTSYAVKMENLVGGRTNELFAGAAEYARTGVCFDGVPGGKVDHTVCEGKDQPIVDMSKGEITSETGEMYRSWTKNYGTIDTGRTKVAYGFLAKNGEIGLKGLSVKAETDFAVVALSSLTDADIEKSDNMLLSTVGRARNTDARFEGEQMYDYGKPPITIEVIEADIALKTDRKDLIVWAVNAEGYFVGKVPARYEDGCLKFTVGKTMPSAYYLIQAE
;
A
#
# COMPACT_ATOMS: atom_id res chain seq x y z
N MET A 1 -12.63 -6.96 32.22
CA MET A 1 -13.31 -7.01 30.92
C MET A 1 -12.89 -5.78 30.14
N SER A 2 -12.52 -5.93 28.87
CA SER A 2 -12.18 -4.79 28.01
C SER A 2 -13.37 -3.82 27.89
N ARG A 3 -13.08 -2.52 27.99
CA ARG A 3 -14.07 -1.45 27.85
C ARG A 3 -14.05 -0.92 26.43
N TYR A 4 -15.24 -0.72 25.85
CA TYR A 4 -15.39 -0.20 24.49
C TYR A 4 -16.23 1.08 24.53
N ILE A 5 -15.94 2.01 23.60
CA ILE A 5 -16.75 3.20 23.37
C ILE A 5 -17.19 3.27 21.90
N PRO A 6 -18.34 3.89 21.60
CA PRO A 6 -18.71 4.21 20.22
C PRO A 6 -17.64 5.07 19.54
N PHE A 7 -17.25 4.67 18.34
CA PHE A 7 -16.29 5.40 17.51
C PHE A 7 -16.69 5.27 16.03
N PRO A 8 -17.84 5.84 15.63
CA PRO A 8 -18.24 5.83 14.22
C PRO A 8 -17.21 6.61 13.39
N ALA A 9 -16.77 6.02 12.29
CA ALA A 9 -15.93 6.71 11.31
C ALA A 9 -16.84 7.26 10.20
N TYR A 10 -16.81 8.58 10.02
CA TYR A 10 -17.63 9.27 9.03
C TYR A 10 -16.98 9.24 7.65
N TYR A 11 -17.82 9.14 6.62
CA TYR A 11 -17.37 9.00 5.22
C TYR A 11 -16.89 10.33 4.62
N ASP A 12 -17.29 11.44 5.23
CA ASP A 12 -17.13 12.81 4.75
C ASP A 12 -16.24 13.70 5.62
N ASP A 13 -15.79 13.22 6.80
CA ASP A 13 -14.83 13.97 7.62
C ASP A 13 -13.95 13.08 8.53
N MET A 14 -12.95 13.69 9.16
CA MET A 14 -12.06 13.11 10.16
C MET A 14 -11.99 13.98 11.43
N PRO A 15 -11.90 13.36 12.63
CA PRO A 15 -11.94 14.08 13.91
C PRO A 15 -10.70 14.92 14.22
N ILE A 16 -9.56 14.62 13.59
CA ILE A 16 -8.31 15.39 13.74
C ILE A 16 -7.90 15.88 12.35
N ASP A 17 -7.35 17.10 12.30
CA ASP A 17 -6.81 17.72 11.09
C ASP A 17 -5.32 18.00 11.26
N ILE A 18 -4.47 17.22 10.59
CA ILE A 18 -3.02 17.48 10.50
C ILE A 18 -2.61 18.12 9.17
N SER A 19 -3.55 18.47 8.29
CA SER A 19 -3.25 19.01 6.95
C SER A 19 -2.44 20.31 7.03
N PHE A 20 -2.58 21.07 8.12
CA PHE A 20 -1.80 22.29 8.36
C PHE A 20 -0.29 22.03 8.45
N VAL A 21 0.13 20.83 8.86
CA VAL A 21 1.55 20.40 8.91
C VAL A 21 2.14 20.40 7.49
N PHE A 22 1.32 20.13 6.49
CA PHE A 22 1.72 19.99 5.09
C PHE A 22 1.15 21.08 4.18
N ARG A 23 0.66 22.20 4.75
CA ARG A 23 0.01 23.28 3.98
C ARG A 23 0.90 23.86 2.86
N ALA A 24 2.22 23.79 3.05
CA ALA A 24 3.19 24.26 2.06
C ALA A 24 3.24 23.38 0.80
N GLU A 25 2.69 22.16 0.84
CA GLU A 25 2.69 21.21 -0.27
C GLU A 25 1.53 21.42 -1.26
N LYS A 26 0.58 22.30 -0.93
CA LYS A 26 -0.59 22.58 -1.78
C LYS A 26 -0.27 23.65 -2.86
N PRO A 27 -0.81 23.53 -4.08
CA PRO A 27 -1.47 22.35 -4.65
C PRO A 27 -0.44 21.29 -5.11
N ALA A 28 -0.88 20.05 -5.31
CA ALA A 28 -0.03 19.01 -5.89
C ALA A 28 0.38 19.40 -7.32
N GLY A 29 1.61 19.03 -7.68
CA GLY A 29 2.25 19.41 -8.94
C GLY A 29 3.00 20.74 -8.90
N LYS A 30 2.95 21.49 -7.78
CA LYS A 30 3.72 22.73 -7.60
C LYS A 30 5.25 22.55 -7.72
N HIS A 31 5.74 21.35 -7.45
CA HIS A 31 7.16 21.00 -7.50
C HIS A 31 7.61 20.54 -8.91
N GLY A 32 6.70 20.56 -9.90
CA GLY A 32 6.94 20.06 -11.25
C GLY A 32 6.84 18.53 -11.35
N PHE A 33 7.35 17.96 -12.44
CA PHE A 33 7.29 16.51 -12.65
C PHE A 33 8.20 15.75 -11.68
N MET A 34 7.75 14.59 -11.23
CA MET A 34 8.59 13.65 -10.49
C MET A 34 9.57 12.93 -11.43
N LYS A 35 10.78 12.65 -10.93
CA LYS A 35 11.87 11.96 -11.63
C LYS A 35 12.55 10.96 -10.69
N VAL A 36 13.34 10.07 -11.26
CA VAL A 36 14.20 9.14 -10.52
C VAL A 36 15.60 9.74 -10.35
N ASN A 37 16.12 9.70 -9.12
CA ASN A 37 17.50 10.05 -8.80
C ASN A 37 18.11 8.98 -7.88
N GLY A 38 18.83 8.02 -8.48
CA GLY A 38 19.29 6.84 -7.76
C GLY A 38 18.11 6.13 -7.10
N SER A 39 18.26 5.75 -5.84
CA SER A 39 17.23 5.02 -5.07
C SER A 39 16.00 5.84 -4.65
N GLN A 40 15.91 7.12 -5.03
CA GLN A 40 14.88 8.04 -4.55
C GLN A 40 14.08 8.68 -5.68
N PHE A 41 12.80 8.95 -5.43
CA PHE A 41 12.03 9.88 -6.24
C PHE A 41 12.31 11.33 -5.81
N VAL A 42 12.45 12.22 -6.79
CA VAL A 42 12.64 13.65 -6.57
C VAL A 42 11.79 14.45 -7.55
N PHE A 43 11.27 15.59 -7.12
CA PHE A 43 10.61 16.54 -8.01
C PHE A 43 11.63 17.40 -8.77
N GLU A 44 11.16 18.14 -9.78
CA GLU A 44 12.01 18.98 -10.64
C GLU A 44 12.77 20.08 -9.91
N ASP A 45 12.23 20.57 -8.80
CA ASP A 45 12.89 21.55 -7.94
C ASP A 45 13.87 20.94 -6.92
N GLY A 46 14.07 19.61 -6.97
CA GLY A 46 14.95 18.86 -6.07
C GLY A 46 14.30 18.40 -4.77
N THR A 47 13.01 18.73 -4.53
CA THR A 47 12.28 18.27 -3.35
C THR A 47 12.16 16.74 -3.36
N PRO A 48 12.54 16.04 -2.27
CA PRO A 48 12.33 14.60 -2.16
C PRO A 48 10.84 14.24 -2.21
N ALA A 49 10.47 13.26 -3.02
CA ALA A 49 9.09 12.80 -3.15
C ALA A 49 8.86 11.57 -2.26
N ARG A 50 8.08 11.75 -1.18
CA ARG A 50 7.72 10.71 -0.21
C ARG A 50 6.21 10.64 -0.04
N PHE A 51 5.66 9.44 -0.08
CA PHE A 51 4.20 9.28 -0.14
C PHE A 51 3.62 8.35 0.92
N TRP A 52 2.47 8.75 1.45
CA TRP A 52 1.57 7.93 2.25
C TRP A 52 0.17 8.07 1.68
N GLY A 53 -0.43 6.97 1.24
CA GLY A 53 -1.57 7.01 0.35
C GLY A 53 -2.57 5.90 0.50
N VAL A 54 -3.54 5.93 -0.40
CA VAL A 54 -4.66 4.99 -0.43
C VAL A 54 -4.98 4.59 -1.87
N ASN A 55 -5.54 3.41 -2.04
CA ASN A 55 -6.11 2.99 -3.32
C ASN A 55 -7.58 3.37 -3.37
N PHE A 56 -8.02 3.90 -4.51
CA PHE A 56 -9.42 3.93 -4.88
C PHE A 56 -9.61 2.85 -5.93
N ASN A 57 -10.57 1.93 -5.71
CA ASN A 57 -10.79 0.81 -6.61
C ASN A 57 -12.08 0.99 -7.41
N GLY A 58 -12.00 0.79 -8.73
CA GLY A 58 -13.13 0.80 -9.66
C GLY A 58 -14.08 1.98 -9.46
N GLY A 59 -15.29 1.74 -8.96
CA GLY A 59 -16.34 2.75 -8.77
C GLY A 59 -15.90 3.91 -7.87
N ALA A 60 -15.06 3.66 -6.87
CA ALA A 60 -14.51 4.71 -6.00
C ALA A 60 -13.66 5.74 -6.77
N CYS A 61 -13.13 5.40 -7.95
CA CYS A 61 -12.41 6.33 -8.82
C CYS A 61 -13.32 7.33 -9.55
N PHE A 62 -14.63 7.12 -9.52
CA PHE A 62 -15.62 7.95 -10.24
C PHE A 62 -16.73 8.48 -9.30
N PRO A 63 -16.39 9.12 -8.17
CA PRO A 63 -17.37 9.56 -7.19
C PRO A 63 -18.20 10.75 -7.70
N SER A 64 -19.27 11.07 -6.98
CA SER A 64 -19.99 12.33 -7.25
C SER A 64 -19.09 13.55 -7.03
N PHE A 65 -19.45 14.70 -7.60
CA PHE A 65 -18.67 15.94 -7.42
C PHE A 65 -18.64 16.36 -5.95
N GLU A 66 -19.80 16.37 -5.30
CA GLU A 66 -19.91 16.65 -3.87
C GLU A 66 -19.03 15.71 -3.03
N TYR A 67 -19.00 14.41 -3.37
CA TYR A 67 -18.15 13.48 -2.62
C TYR A 67 -16.66 13.64 -2.93
N SER A 68 -16.30 14.06 -4.14
CA SER A 68 -14.91 14.34 -4.52
C SER A 68 -14.28 15.41 -3.63
N GLU A 69 -15.02 16.49 -3.35
CA GLU A 69 -14.58 17.58 -2.47
C GLU A 69 -14.41 17.09 -1.03
N LYS A 70 -15.42 16.39 -0.51
CA LYS A 70 -15.41 15.82 0.85
C LYS A 70 -14.25 14.85 1.04
N VAL A 71 -14.07 13.92 0.12
CA VAL A 71 -13.04 12.87 0.26
C VAL A 71 -11.63 13.44 0.12
N ALA A 72 -11.40 14.42 -0.76
CA ALA A 72 -10.08 15.06 -0.88
C ALA A 72 -9.69 15.79 0.42
N SER A 73 -10.60 16.60 0.98
CA SER A 73 -10.40 17.27 2.27
C SER A 73 -10.17 16.26 3.40
N ARG A 74 -11.01 15.22 3.48
CA ARG A 74 -10.91 14.15 4.47
C ARG A 74 -9.54 13.46 4.43
N LEU A 75 -9.04 13.11 3.24
CA LEU A 75 -7.72 12.50 3.07
C LEU A 75 -6.60 13.45 3.52
N ALA A 76 -6.66 14.72 3.13
CA ALA A 76 -5.65 15.71 3.53
C ALA A 76 -5.55 15.86 5.06
N LYS A 77 -6.68 15.83 5.78
CA LYS A 77 -6.72 15.87 7.25
C LYS A 77 -5.95 14.72 7.91
N THR A 78 -5.84 13.58 7.24
CA THR A 78 -5.08 12.39 7.72
C THR A 78 -3.60 12.40 7.31
N GLY A 79 -3.17 13.39 6.53
CA GLY A 79 -1.82 13.47 6.00
C GLY A 79 -1.58 12.62 4.74
N VAL A 80 -2.63 12.05 4.13
CA VAL A 80 -2.51 11.38 2.83
C VAL A 80 -2.06 12.38 1.76
N ASN A 81 -1.14 11.97 0.89
CA ASN A 81 -0.64 12.79 -0.23
C ASN A 81 -0.52 12.04 -1.56
N ILE A 82 -1.01 10.81 -1.66
CA ILE A 82 -1.19 10.13 -2.94
C ILE A 82 -2.44 9.26 -2.96
N VAL A 83 -3.13 9.23 -4.10
CA VAL A 83 -4.20 8.27 -4.39
C VAL A 83 -3.81 7.47 -5.63
N ARG A 84 -3.87 6.14 -5.53
CA ARG A 84 -3.78 5.25 -6.68
C ARG A 84 -5.17 4.96 -7.21
N PHE A 85 -5.39 5.25 -8.49
CA PHE A 85 -6.61 4.87 -9.18
C PHE A 85 -6.47 3.48 -9.75
N HIS A 86 -6.99 2.52 -8.99
CA HIS A 86 -6.87 1.11 -9.31
C HIS A 86 -8.16 0.58 -9.96
N GLN A 87 -8.04 -0.39 -10.86
CA GLN A 87 -9.18 -1.10 -11.45
C GLN A 87 -10.16 -0.21 -12.22
N LEU A 88 -9.65 0.86 -12.83
CA LEU A 88 -10.44 1.76 -13.69
C LEU A 88 -11.14 1.00 -14.83
N ASP A 89 -10.51 -0.03 -15.37
CA ASP A 89 -10.94 -0.83 -16.52
C ASP A 89 -11.69 -2.12 -16.15
N ALA A 90 -11.97 -2.35 -14.86
CA ALA A 90 -12.62 -3.57 -14.39
C ALA A 90 -14.07 -3.69 -14.88
N GLU A 91 -14.34 -4.71 -15.71
CA GLU A 91 -15.68 -4.93 -16.28
C GLU A 91 -16.74 -5.18 -15.19
N TRP A 92 -16.34 -5.84 -14.11
CA TRP A 92 -17.23 -6.22 -13.01
C TRP A 92 -17.67 -5.03 -12.15
N ASN A 93 -17.07 -3.84 -12.29
CA ASN A 93 -17.50 -2.64 -11.58
C ASN A 93 -18.33 -1.70 -12.46
N THR A 94 -19.12 -0.85 -11.81
CA THR A 94 -19.89 0.22 -12.46
C THR A 94 -20.06 1.38 -11.49
N PRO A 95 -19.59 2.58 -11.84
CA PRO A 95 -18.91 2.94 -13.09
C PRO A 95 -17.53 2.26 -13.26
N ASN A 96 -17.10 2.13 -14.51
CA ASN A 96 -15.73 1.87 -14.93
C ASN A 96 -15.38 2.82 -16.11
N ILE A 97 -14.13 2.82 -16.57
CA ILE A 97 -13.63 3.81 -17.52
C ILE A 97 -14.24 3.67 -18.93
N PHE A 98 -14.76 2.49 -19.29
CA PHE A 98 -15.46 2.23 -20.55
C PHE A 98 -16.99 2.28 -20.41
N SER A 99 -17.52 2.33 -19.19
CA SER A 99 -18.96 2.20 -18.91
C SER A 99 -19.37 2.89 -17.61
N PHE A 100 -20.25 3.89 -17.67
CA PHE A 100 -20.74 4.56 -16.46
C PHE A 100 -21.94 3.85 -15.80
N SER A 101 -22.79 3.19 -16.57
CA SER A 101 -24.00 2.49 -16.09
C SER A 101 -24.16 1.12 -16.74
N LYS A 102 -24.77 0.18 -16.02
CA LYS A 102 -25.18 -1.13 -16.58
C LYS A 102 -26.56 -1.02 -17.23
N GLY A 103 -26.77 -1.81 -18.29
CA GLY A 103 -28.05 -1.96 -19.00
C GLY A 103 -27.90 -1.78 -20.51
N GLU A 104 -27.02 -0.87 -20.93
CA GLU A 104 -26.62 -0.74 -22.33
C GLU A 104 -25.58 -1.79 -22.70
N ARG A 105 -25.75 -2.42 -23.86
CA ARG A 105 -24.76 -3.37 -24.38
C ARG A 105 -23.57 -2.61 -24.94
N ILE A 106 -22.45 -2.71 -24.25
CA ILE A 106 -21.17 -2.21 -24.74
C ILE A 106 -20.48 -3.33 -25.54
N GLY A 107 -20.26 -3.09 -26.83
CA GLY A 107 -19.71 -4.07 -27.77
C GLY A 107 -18.19 -4.08 -27.90
N SER A 108 -17.51 -3.03 -27.42
CA SER A 108 -16.07 -2.83 -27.49
C SER A 108 -15.57 -2.04 -26.27
N THR A 109 -14.28 -2.06 -26.01
CA THR A 109 -13.58 -1.25 -24.99
C THR A 109 -12.63 -0.25 -25.66
N LEU A 110 -13.02 0.26 -26.83
CA LEU A 110 -12.20 1.14 -27.65
C LEU A 110 -12.33 2.62 -27.31
N GLU A 111 -13.35 3.03 -26.56
CA GLU A 111 -13.64 4.44 -26.27
C GLU A 111 -13.80 4.67 -24.76
N LEU A 112 -13.19 5.74 -24.26
CA LEU A 112 -13.37 6.18 -22.88
C LEU A 112 -14.78 6.74 -22.70
N HIS A 113 -15.46 6.36 -21.61
CA HIS A 113 -16.81 6.82 -21.35
C HIS A 113 -16.81 8.26 -20.84
N PRO A 114 -17.55 9.20 -21.48
CA PRO A 114 -17.44 10.63 -21.19
C PRO A 114 -17.83 11.00 -19.74
N GLU A 115 -18.88 10.41 -19.18
CA GLU A 115 -19.26 10.66 -17.78
C GLU A 115 -18.26 10.05 -16.79
N SER A 116 -17.63 8.91 -17.10
CA SER A 116 -16.60 8.32 -16.24
C SER A 116 -15.38 9.24 -16.21
N MET A 117 -14.93 9.71 -17.38
CA MET A 117 -13.83 10.67 -17.48
C MET A 117 -14.14 11.96 -16.72
N LYS A 118 -15.34 12.54 -16.89
CA LYS A 118 -15.75 13.74 -16.16
C LYS A 118 -15.68 13.57 -14.63
N ARG A 119 -16.05 12.40 -14.10
CA ARG A 119 -15.99 12.11 -12.64
C ARG A 119 -14.56 11.96 -12.15
N LEU A 120 -13.74 11.23 -12.91
CA LEU A 120 -12.32 11.06 -12.63
C LEU A 120 -11.58 12.40 -12.68
N ASP A 121 -11.82 13.20 -13.71
CA ASP A 121 -11.23 14.53 -13.92
C ASP A 121 -11.51 15.47 -12.75
N TYR A 122 -12.77 15.49 -12.27
CA TYR A 122 -13.17 16.33 -11.14
C TYR A 122 -12.52 15.89 -9.83
N LEU A 123 -12.42 14.57 -9.61
CA LEU A 123 -11.72 14.03 -8.45
C LEU A 123 -10.24 14.41 -8.48
N ILE A 124 -9.56 14.26 -9.63
CA ILE A 124 -8.15 14.68 -9.80
C ILE A 124 -7.98 16.16 -9.46
N LYS A 125 -8.89 17.03 -9.93
CA LYS A 125 -8.86 18.46 -9.56
C LYS A 125 -8.97 18.67 -8.05
N CYS A 126 -9.88 17.98 -7.36
CA CYS A 126 -10.05 18.12 -5.91
C CYS A 126 -8.81 17.64 -5.15
N LEU A 127 -8.25 16.48 -5.54
CA LEU A 127 -7.01 15.96 -4.97
C LEU A 127 -5.84 16.94 -5.18
N LYS A 128 -5.74 17.54 -6.38
CA LYS A 128 -4.72 18.53 -6.72
C LYS A 128 -4.75 19.73 -5.78
N GLU A 129 -5.93 20.31 -5.57
CA GLU A 129 -6.12 21.47 -4.66
C GLU A 129 -5.71 21.14 -3.23
N GLU A 130 -5.93 19.90 -2.80
CA GLU A 130 -5.60 19.42 -1.47
C GLU A 130 -4.14 18.95 -1.31
N GLY A 131 -3.30 19.06 -2.35
CA GLY A 131 -1.90 18.64 -2.26
C GLY A 131 -1.71 17.11 -2.34
N ILE A 132 -2.67 16.41 -2.93
CA ILE A 132 -2.67 14.95 -3.08
C ILE A 132 -2.36 14.59 -4.53
N TYR A 133 -1.29 13.83 -4.72
CA TYR A 133 -0.82 13.35 -6.02
C TYR A 133 -1.58 12.10 -6.50
N VAL A 134 -1.38 11.75 -7.76
CA VAL A 134 -2.06 10.61 -8.40
C VAL A 134 -1.06 9.58 -8.91
N TYR A 135 -1.32 8.31 -8.58
CA TYR A 135 -0.78 7.13 -9.26
C TYR A 135 -1.86 6.63 -10.22
N LEU A 136 -1.54 6.53 -11.51
CA LEU A 136 -2.46 6.03 -12.54
C LEU A 136 -2.06 4.66 -13.12
N ASP A 137 -2.94 3.67 -13.00
CA ASP A 137 -2.74 2.33 -13.56
C ASP A 137 -3.19 2.25 -15.03
N MET A 138 -2.50 1.44 -15.84
CA MET A 138 -2.87 1.20 -17.24
C MET A 138 -3.76 -0.05 -17.40
N ASN A 139 -3.20 -1.23 -17.66
CA ASN A 139 -4.00 -2.46 -17.88
C ASN A 139 -4.13 -3.25 -16.57
N THR A 140 -5.35 -3.43 -16.04
CA THR A 140 -5.55 -4.13 -14.76
C THR A 140 -6.53 -5.29 -14.83
N TYR A 141 -7.79 -5.02 -15.16
CA TYR A 141 -8.89 -6.00 -15.16
C TYR A 141 -9.77 -5.86 -16.41
N ARG A 142 -9.22 -5.29 -17.48
CA ARG A 142 -9.92 -5.18 -18.76
C ARG A 142 -10.30 -6.57 -19.28
N ASN A 143 -11.59 -6.78 -19.48
CA ASN A 143 -12.11 -7.89 -20.27
C ASN A 143 -12.39 -7.40 -21.68
N PHE A 144 -11.76 -8.04 -22.66
CA PHE A 144 -11.90 -7.69 -24.07
C PHE A 144 -13.21 -8.21 -24.65
N LYS A 145 -13.73 -7.51 -25.64
CA LYS A 145 -15.01 -7.78 -26.29
C LYS A 145 -14.81 -8.13 -27.75
N SER A 146 -15.80 -8.75 -28.38
CA SER A 146 -15.72 -9.09 -29.81
C SER A 146 -15.51 -7.87 -30.72
N GLY A 147 -16.03 -6.70 -30.35
CA GLY A 147 -15.78 -5.44 -31.05
C GLY A 147 -14.35 -4.91 -30.91
N ASP A 148 -13.52 -5.49 -30.04
CA ASP A 148 -12.10 -5.13 -29.92
C ASP A 148 -11.24 -5.81 -30.98
N GLY A 149 -11.81 -6.72 -31.79
CA GLY A 149 -11.09 -7.42 -32.86
C GLY A 149 -10.03 -8.39 -32.33
N VAL A 150 -10.30 -9.03 -31.19
CA VAL A 150 -9.47 -10.10 -30.62
C VAL A 150 -10.16 -11.46 -30.83
N GLU A 151 -9.36 -12.51 -30.95
CA GLU A 151 -9.86 -13.88 -31.08
C GLU A 151 -10.28 -14.44 -29.72
N ASN A 152 -11.33 -15.25 -29.69
CA ASN A 152 -11.89 -15.88 -28.48
C ASN A 152 -12.03 -14.94 -27.25
N PRO A 153 -12.64 -13.74 -27.41
CA PRO A 153 -12.71 -12.72 -26.36
C PRO A 153 -13.38 -13.19 -25.07
N PHE A 154 -14.33 -14.13 -25.17
CA PHE A 154 -15.06 -14.66 -24.01
C PHE A 154 -14.24 -15.63 -23.16
N GLU A 155 -13.17 -16.19 -23.72
CA GLU A 155 -12.25 -17.07 -22.99
C GLU A 155 -11.12 -16.26 -22.34
N LEU A 156 -10.83 -15.07 -22.85
CA LEU A 156 -9.83 -14.17 -22.27
C LEU A 156 -10.29 -13.66 -20.90
N LEU A 157 -9.52 -14.01 -19.88
CA LEU A 157 -9.70 -13.54 -18.51
C LEU A 157 -9.13 -12.12 -18.32
N ASP A 158 -9.12 -11.65 -17.08
CA ASP A 158 -8.72 -10.31 -16.69
C ASP A 158 -7.37 -9.89 -17.28
N ALA A 159 -7.35 -8.75 -17.97
CA ALA A 159 -6.21 -8.17 -18.70
C ALA A 159 -5.68 -9.03 -19.86
N ALA A 160 -6.37 -10.10 -20.26
CA ALA A 160 -5.92 -11.11 -21.22
C ALA A 160 -4.53 -11.71 -20.89
N ASP A 161 -4.25 -11.93 -19.61
CA ASP A 161 -3.02 -12.55 -19.14
C ASP A 161 -2.96 -14.06 -19.47
N PRO A 162 -1.81 -14.63 -19.88
CA PRO A 162 -0.52 -13.96 -20.18
C PRO A 162 -0.34 -13.53 -21.64
N TYR A 163 -1.41 -13.60 -22.45
CA TYR A 163 -1.40 -13.30 -23.89
C TYR A 163 -1.10 -11.83 -24.20
N CYS A 164 -1.45 -10.94 -23.27
CA CYS A 164 -1.22 -9.50 -23.35
C CYS A 164 0.26 -9.09 -23.49
N TYR A 165 1.20 -9.98 -23.18
CA TYR A 165 2.64 -9.74 -23.27
C TYR A 165 3.22 -9.90 -24.68
N TYR A 166 2.56 -10.62 -25.59
CA TYR A 166 3.16 -10.94 -26.90
C TYR A 166 2.19 -10.86 -28.08
N ASN A 167 0.87 -10.98 -27.86
CA ASN A 167 -0.06 -10.91 -28.98
C ASN A 167 -0.13 -9.48 -29.54
N PRO A 168 0.16 -9.25 -30.83
CA PRO A 168 0.25 -7.91 -31.41
C PRO A 168 -1.03 -7.09 -31.26
N ARG A 169 -2.21 -7.71 -31.38
CA ARG A 169 -3.49 -7.00 -31.27
C ARG A 169 -3.77 -6.58 -29.82
N LEU A 170 -3.50 -7.44 -28.85
CA LEU A 170 -3.63 -7.09 -27.43
C LEU A 170 -2.67 -5.96 -27.03
N ILE A 171 -1.44 -5.97 -27.54
CA ILE A 171 -0.48 -4.86 -27.32
C ILE A 171 -0.98 -3.56 -27.98
N GLU A 172 -1.51 -3.63 -29.20
CA GLU A 172 -2.10 -2.47 -29.89
C GLU A 172 -3.25 -1.84 -29.10
N LEU A 173 -4.14 -2.66 -28.52
CA LEU A 173 -5.28 -2.18 -27.73
C LEU A 173 -4.85 -1.54 -26.40
N GLN A 174 -3.77 -2.03 -25.79
CA GLN A 174 -3.16 -1.38 -24.62
C GLN A 174 -2.53 -0.04 -25.00
N LYS A 175 -1.79 0.02 -26.12
CA LYS A 175 -1.23 1.26 -26.66
C LYS A 175 -2.30 2.29 -27.02
N LYS A 176 -3.43 1.86 -27.58
CA LYS A 176 -4.56 2.76 -27.84
C LYS A 176 -5.10 3.36 -26.54
N TYR A 177 -5.37 2.53 -25.54
CA TYR A 177 -5.86 2.99 -24.24
C TYR A 177 -4.89 3.99 -23.57
N ILE A 178 -3.58 3.66 -23.56
CA ILE A 178 -2.52 4.56 -23.09
C ILE A 178 -2.55 5.89 -23.85
N HIS A 179 -2.65 5.86 -25.18
CA HIS A 179 -2.70 7.08 -25.97
C HIS A 179 -3.92 7.94 -25.58
N ASP A 180 -5.10 7.33 -25.48
CA ASP A 180 -6.33 8.06 -25.23
C ASP A 180 -6.35 8.67 -23.82
N ILE A 181 -5.95 7.93 -22.80
CA ILE A 181 -5.96 8.42 -21.42
C ILE A 181 -4.90 9.51 -21.19
N TRP A 182 -3.69 9.35 -21.72
CA TRP A 182 -2.61 10.32 -21.50
C TRP A 182 -2.74 11.61 -22.33
N ASN A 183 -3.46 11.56 -23.46
CA ASN A 183 -3.80 12.74 -24.26
C ASN A 183 -5.13 13.37 -23.87
N HIS A 184 -5.92 12.75 -22.99
CA HIS A 184 -7.15 13.33 -22.48
C HIS A 184 -6.86 14.63 -21.72
N VAL A 185 -7.58 15.69 -22.07
CA VAL A 185 -7.49 16.99 -21.40
C VAL A 185 -8.51 17.04 -20.28
N ASN A 186 -8.03 17.16 -19.05
CA ASN A 186 -8.89 17.39 -17.90
C ASN A 186 -9.48 18.80 -18.00
N PRO A 187 -10.80 18.98 -18.18
CA PRO A 187 -11.40 20.29 -18.35
C PRO A 187 -11.35 21.14 -17.07
N TYR A 188 -11.11 20.54 -15.90
CA TYR A 188 -11.04 21.23 -14.62
C TYR A 188 -9.62 21.71 -14.26
N THR A 189 -8.57 21.07 -14.78
CA THR A 189 -7.18 21.55 -14.62
C THR A 189 -6.64 22.26 -15.86
N GLY A 190 -7.28 22.05 -17.02
CA GLY A 190 -6.88 22.62 -18.32
C GLY A 190 -5.66 21.93 -18.94
N LEU A 191 -5.19 20.82 -18.38
CA LEU A 191 -4.00 20.10 -18.81
C LEU A 191 -4.37 18.72 -19.34
N ALA A 192 -3.64 18.26 -20.37
CA ALA A 192 -3.62 16.84 -20.69
C ALA A 192 -2.95 16.07 -19.54
N TYR A 193 -3.38 14.82 -19.29
CA TYR A 193 -2.80 14.01 -18.20
C TYR A 193 -1.27 13.90 -18.29
N LYS A 194 -0.71 13.78 -19.50
CA LYS A 194 0.75 13.74 -19.72
C LYS A 194 1.48 15.04 -19.39
N ASP A 195 0.74 16.14 -19.29
CA ASP A 195 1.23 17.49 -19.03
C ASP A 195 0.87 17.98 -17.62
N ASP A 196 0.14 17.19 -16.81
CA ASP A 196 -0.24 17.55 -15.44
C ASP A 196 0.68 16.89 -14.40
N PRO A 197 1.54 17.65 -13.69
CA PRO A 197 2.44 17.10 -12.68
C PRO A 197 1.73 16.62 -11.40
N VAL A 198 0.40 16.69 -11.32
CA VAL A 198 -0.37 16.01 -10.27
C VAL A 198 -0.26 14.49 -10.40
N ILE A 199 -0.13 13.97 -11.62
CA ILE A 199 0.09 12.54 -11.87
C ILE A 199 1.59 12.31 -11.81
N VAL A 200 2.05 11.43 -10.92
CA VAL A 200 3.49 11.29 -10.58
C VAL A 200 4.08 9.93 -10.89
N MET A 201 3.27 8.88 -10.99
CA MET A 201 3.76 7.53 -11.30
C MET A 201 2.68 6.72 -12.03
N SER A 202 3.12 5.71 -12.78
CA SER A 202 2.25 4.83 -13.54
C SER A 202 2.87 3.45 -13.73
N GLU A 203 2.03 2.42 -13.78
CA GLU A 203 2.41 1.07 -14.14
C GLU A 203 1.81 0.65 -15.49
N ILE A 204 2.54 -0.18 -16.22
CA ILE A 204 2.09 -0.71 -17.52
C ILE A 204 1.00 -1.76 -17.33
N ILE A 205 1.15 -2.66 -16.36
CA ILE A 205 0.22 -3.78 -16.16
C ILE A 205 0.20 -4.26 -14.70
N ASN A 206 -1.00 -4.44 -14.12
CA ASN A 206 -1.14 -4.82 -12.72
C ASN A 206 -1.07 -6.34 -12.51
N GLU A 207 -0.15 -6.80 -11.67
CA GLU A 207 -0.05 -8.19 -11.17
C GLU A 207 -0.17 -9.29 -12.24
N ARG A 208 0.47 -9.11 -13.39
CA ARG A 208 0.54 -10.09 -14.48
C ARG A 208 1.94 -10.62 -14.67
N ASP A 209 2.07 -11.90 -15.03
CA ASP A 209 3.34 -12.57 -15.29
C ASP A 209 3.13 -13.94 -15.97
N PHE A 210 4.22 -14.57 -16.46
CA PHE A 210 4.17 -15.92 -17.05
C PHE A 210 4.31 -17.10 -16.07
N PHE A 211 4.51 -16.83 -14.77
CA PHE A 211 5.03 -17.81 -13.81
C PHE A 211 4.02 -18.25 -12.75
N ALA A 212 2.95 -17.48 -12.51
CA ALA A 212 2.09 -17.64 -11.35
C ALA A 212 0.60 -17.78 -11.66
N ARG A 213 -0.08 -16.68 -12.00
CA ARG A 213 -1.55 -16.58 -11.96
C ARG A 213 -2.23 -17.34 -13.10
N GLN A 214 -2.05 -16.87 -14.33
CA GLN A 214 -2.71 -17.47 -15.50
C GLN A 214 -1.77 -18.39 -16.28
N ARG A 215 -2.37 -19.35 -16.95
CA ARG A 215 -1.67 -20.38 -17.75
C ARG A 215 -2.09 -20.24 -19.21
N LEU A 216 -1.15 -20.42 -20.13
CA LEU A 216 -1.36 -20.51 -21.57
C LEU A 216 -2.28 -21.70 -21.88
N LYS A 217 -3.50 -21.41 -22.36
CA LYS A 217 -4.56 -22.41 -22.62
C LYS A 217 -5.45 -22.14 -23.83
N ILE A 218 -5.49 -20.90 -24.32
CA ILE A 218 -6.48 -20.45 -25.31
C ILE A 218 -5.83 -20.34 -26.68
N GLU A 219 -6.45 -20.93 -27.70
CA GLU A 219 -6.03 -20.76 -29.10
C GLU A 219 -6.60 -19.47 -29.71
N PRO A 220 -5.97 -18.87 -30.75
CA PRO A 220 -4.71 -19.27 -31.38
C PRO A 220 -3.46 -18.88 -30.56
N TYR A 221 -3.62 -18.23 -29.40
CA TYR A 221 -2.51 -17.64 -28.66
C TYR A 221 -1.47 -18.67 -28.18
N VAL A 222 -1.91 -19.87 -27.78
CA VAL A 222 -0.97 -20.97 -27.43
C VAL A 222 -0.10 -21.35 -28.63
N SER A 223 -0.71 -21.53 -29.81
CA SER A 223 0.04 -21.80 -31.04
C SER A 223 1.00 -20.66 -31.37
N GLU A 224 0.56 -19.40 -31.26
CA GLU A 224 1.41 -18.23 -31.47
C GLU A 224 2.62 -18.21 -30.52
N PHE A 225 2.43 -18.48 -29.23
CA PHE A 225 3.52 -18.55 -28.26
C PHE A 225 4.53 -19.65 -28.63
N ARG A 226 4.06 -20.82 -29.07
CA ARG A 226 4.92 -21.92 -29.53
C ARG A 226 5.75 -21.52 -30.74
N GLU A 227 5.15 -20.85 -31.72
CA GLU A 227 5.85 -20.33 -32.89
C GLU A 227 6.94 -19.31 -32.52
N LEU A 228 6.62 -18.38 -31.61
CA LEU A 228 7.59 -17.41 -31.11
C LEU A 228 8.75 -18.11 -30.37
N PHE A 229 8.46 -19.12 -29.55
CA PHE A 229 9.50 -19.88 -28.86
C PHE A 229 10.38 -20.66 -29.83
N ARG A 230 9.79 -21.27 -30.87
CA ARG A 230 10.55 -21.97 -31.93
C ARG A 230 11.47 -21.01 -32.68
N GLY A 231 10.97 -19.82 -33.01
CA GLY A 231 11.77 -18.75 -33.61
C GLY A 231 12.95 -18.34 -32.74
N TRP A 232 12.70 -18.11 -31.45
CA TRP A 232 13.71 -17.73 -30.48
C TRP A 232 14.79 -18.81 -30.28
N CYS A 233 14.41 -20.09 -30.13
CA CYS A 233 15.36 -21.20 -30.04
C CYS A 233 16.26 -21.27 -31.28
N LYS A 234 15.68 -21.08 -32.48
CA LYS A 234 16.43 -21.06 -33.74
C LYS A 234 17.41 -19.89 -33.81
N GLU A 235 17.01 -18.70 -33.38
CA GLU A 235 17.86 -17.51 -33.35
C GLU A 235 19.05 -17.67 -32.40
N LYS A 236 18.82 -18.26 -31.22
CA LYS A 236 19.86 -18.52 -30.21
C LYS A 236 20.73 -19.75 -30.52
N GLY A 237 20.39 -20.53 -31.57
CA GLY A 237 21.09 -21.76 -31.92
C GLY A 237 20.89 -22.90 -30.92
N LEU A 238 19.73 -22.92 -30.24
CA LEU A 238 19.39 -23.93 -29.23
C LEU A 238 18.76 -25.16 -29.88
N GLY A 239 19.23 -26.35 -29.51
CA GLY A 239 18.74 -27.64 -30.02
C GLY A 239 17.47 -28.16 -29.35
N VAL A 240 16.57 -27.26 -28.94
CA VAL A 240 15.31 -27.62 -28.24
C VAL A 240 14.26 -28.07 -29.26
N ASP A 241 13.72 -29.28 -29.08
CA ASP A 241 12.53 -29.73 -29.82
C ASP A 241 11.28 -29.09 -29.20
N VAL A 242 10.95 -27.90 -29.69
CA VAL A 242 9.82 -27.11 -29.18
C VAL A 242 8.49 -27.84 -29.35
N ASP A 243 8.33 -28.67 -30.38
CA ASP A 243 7.07 -29.36 -30.65
C ASP A 243 6.86 -30.57 -29.73
N ALA A 244 7.93 -31.11 -29.15
CA ALA A 244 7.87 -32.15 -28.12
C ALA A 244 7.49 -31.64 -26.72
N ILE A 245 7.46 -30.31 -26.50
CA ILE A 245 7.09 -29.74 -25.19
C ILE A 245 5.57 -29.78 -25.02
N GLU A 246 5.10 -30.66 -24.15
CA GLU A 246 3.68 -30.80 -23.83
C GLU A 246 3.13 -29.58 -23.06
N ASP A 247 3.85 -29.11 -22.03
CA ASP A 247 3.43 -27.98 -21.19
C ASP A 247 4.32 -26.73 -21.36
N LEU A 248 3.84 -25.77 -22.15
CA LEU A 248 4.46 -24.45 -22.32
C LEU A 248 4.38 -23.57 -21.05
N ASN A 249 3.70 -24.03 -20.00
CA ASN A 249 3.67 -23.37 -18.70
C ASN A 249 4.76 -23.86 -17.75
N SER A 250 5.56 -24.87 -18.13
CA SER A 250 6.62 -25.41 -17.28
C SER A 250 7.64 -24.35 -16.88
N ASN A 251 8.07 -24.41 -15.62
CA ASN A 251 9.19 -23.64 -15.07
C ASN A 251 10.44 -24.53 -14.88
N GLU A 252 10.39 -25.78 -15.34
CA GLU A 252 11.48 -26.76 -15.22
C GLU A 252 12.38 -26.77 -16.46
N ILE A 253 11.93 -26.18 -17.57
CA ILE A 253 12.68 -26.08 -18.83
C ILE A 253 13.43 -24.73 -18.83
N PRO A 254 14.77 -24.70 -18.67
CA PRO A 254 15.52 -23.45 -18.52
C PRO A 254 15.37 -22.49 -19.69
N GLU A 255 15.41 -23.01 -20.93
CA GLU A 255 15.26 -22.22 -22.16
C GLU A 255 13.88 -21.55 -22.23
N LEU A 256 12.83 -22.23 -21.76
CA LEU A 256 11.47 -21.69 -21.71
C LEU A 256 11.33 -20.61 -20.63
N VAL A 257 11.99 -20.77 -19.48
CA VAL A 257 12.06 -19.74 -18.44
C VAL A 257 12.78 -18.49 -18.95
N GLU A 258 13.91 -18.67 -19.63
CA GLU A 258 14.66 -17.56 -20.24
C GLU A 258 13.82 -16.85 -21.31
N PHE A 259 13.14 -17.61 -22.16
CA PHE A 259 12.25 -17.05 -23.18
C PHE A 259 11.09 -16.24 -22.58
N LYS A 260 10.43 -16.74 -21.52
CA LYS A 260 9.38 -16.00 -20.79
C LYS A 260 9.91 -14.68 -20.21
N ILE A 261 11.11 -14.71 -19.64
CA ILE A 261 11.78 -13.49 -19.15
C ILE A 261 12.02 -12.50 -20.30
N GLU A 262 12.53 -12.99 -21.43
CA GLU A 262 12.84 -12.15 -22.60
C GLU A 262 11.56 -11.53 -23.22
N ILE A 263 10.45 -12.28 -23.31
CA ILE A 263 9.17 -11.73 -23.73
C ILE A 263 8.73 -10.57 -22.82
N GLN A 264 8.75 -10.75 -21.49
CA GLN A 264 8.35 -9.69 -20.57
C GLN A 264 9.24 -8.45 -20.72
N ILE A 265 10.56 -8.64 -20.84
CA ILE A 265 11.51 -7.53 -21.07
C ILE A 265 11.18 -6.79 -22.37
N ASN A 266 10.90 -7.51 -23.46
CA ASN A 266 10.60 -6.91 -24.75
C ASN A 266 9.27 -6.16 -24.72
N PHE A 267 8.25 -6.72 -24.08
CA PHE A 267 6.98 -6.05 -23.84
C PHE A 267 7.17 -4.76 -23.04
N TYR A 268 7.90 -4.80 -21.91
CA TYR A 268 8.15 -3.59 -21.13
C TYR A 268 8.92 -2.54 -21.93
N LYS A 269 9.94 -2.93 -22.71
CA LYS A 269 10.67 -1.99 -23.58
C LYS A 269 9.75 -1.33 -24.60
N GLU A 270 8.90 -2.12 -25.25
CA GLU A 270 7.95 -1.64 -26.26
C GLU A 270 6.93 -0.67 -25.67
N MET A 271 6.32 -1.04 -24.53
CA MET A 271 5.31 -0.23 -23.86
C MET A 271 5.90 1.04 -23.24
N TYR A 272 7.07 0.93 -22.60
CA TYR A 272 7.82 2.07 -22.06
C TYR A 272 8.16 3.07 -23.17
N ALA A 273 8.76 2.61 -24.26
CA ALA A 273 9.10 3.46 -25.40
C ALA A 273 7.86 4.13 -26.01
N TYR A 274 6.74 3.40 -26.08
CA TYR A 274 5.48 3.94 -26.55
C TYR A 274 4.90 5.01 -25.62
N MET A 275 4.89 4.80 -24.29
CA MET A 275 4.47 5.80 -23.31
C MET A 275 5.32 7.08 -23.41
N ARG A 276 6.65 6.94 -23.57
CA ARG A 276 7.54 8.08 -23.84
C ARG A 276 7.19 8.79 -25.15
N LYS A 277 6.88 8.05 -26.22
CA LYS A 277 6.42 8.61 -27.51
C LYS A 277 5.10 9.38 -27.38
N VAL A 278 4.16 8.92 -26.56
CA VAL A 278 2.89 9.62 -26.26
C VAL A 278 3.14 10.94 -25.52
N GLY A 279 4.23 11.00 -24.76
CA GLY A 279 4.68 12.20 -24.03
C GLY A 279 4.62 12.05 -22.52
N VAL A 280 4.51 10.83 -21.98
CA VAL A 280 4.55 10.59 -20.53
C VAL A 280 5.94 10.96 -20.00
N LYS A 281 6.01 11.84 -18.99
CA LYS A 281 7.27 12.40 -18.43
C LYS A 281 7.68 11.81 -17.08
N ILE A 282 6.75 11.14 -16.42
CA ILE A 282 6.91 10.57 -15.08
C ILE A 282 7.59 9.20 -15.08
N PRO A 283 8.07 8.70 -13.93
CA PRO A 283 8.56 7.33 -13.78
C PRO A 283 7.51 6.28 -14.15
N ILE A 284 7.94 5.21 -14.81
CA ILE A 284 7.10 4.09 -15.27
C ILE A 284 7.60 2.77 -14.66
N CYS A 285 6.68 1.98 -14.10
CA CYS A 285 6.91 0.60 -13.67
C CYS A 285 6.29 -0.39 -14.68
N GLY A 286 6.82 -1.61 -14.74
CA GLY A 286 6.24 -2.71 -15.52
C GLY A 286 5.01 -3.29 -14.84
N THR A 287 5.26 -4.12 -13.82
CA THR A 287 4.26 -4.76 -12.96
C THR A 287 4.54 -4.49 -11.48
N ASN A 288 3.50 -4.35 -10.67
CA ASN A 288 3.57 -4.10 -9.23
C ASN A 288 3.49 -5.36 -8.36
N TRP A 289 3.93 -6.49 -8.89
CA TRP A 289 3.83 -7.78 -8.23
C TRP A 289 5.16 -8.50 -8.23
N ASN A 290 5.45 -9.16 -7.11
CA ASN A 290 6.62 -9.96 -6.93
C ASN A 290 6.21 -11.38 -6.57
N ILE A 291 6.40 -12.36 -7.45
CA ILE A 291 6.17 -13.78 -7.11
C ILE A 291 7.44 -14.62 -7.05
N ASN A 292 8.45 -14.22 -7.82
CA ASN A 292 9.74 -14.88 -7.94
C ASN A 292 10.78 -13.94 -8.55
N GLY A 293 12.04 -14.38 -8.56
CA GLY A 293 13.17 -13.61 -9.09
C GLY A 293 13.07 -13.31 -10.59
N ALA A 294 12.41 -14.16 -11.39
CA ALA A 294 12.24 -13.97 -12.83
C ALA A 294 11.38 -12.74 -13.15
N VAL A 295 10.26 -12.58 -12.43
CA VAL A 295 9.40 -11.40 -12.54
C VAL A 295 10.15 -10.15 -12.12
N THR A 296 10.78 -10.16 -10.94
CA THR A 296 11.57 -9.02 -10.44
C THR A 296 12.69 -8.63 -11.40
N LYS A 297 13.46 -9.61 -11.89
CA LYS A 297 14.56 -9.40 -12.84
C LYS A 297 14.08 -8.73 -14.12
N SER A 298 12.99 -9.22 -14.71
CA SER A 298 12.43 -8.66 -15.95
C SER A 298 12.01 -7.19 -15.79
N ASN A 299 11.47 -6.85 -14.62
CA ASN A 299 11.02 -5.50 -14.30
C ASN A 299 12.22 -4.55 -14.05
N GLN A 300 13.20 -5.00 -13.26
CA GLN A 300 14.42 -4.25 -12.94
C GLN A 300 15.29 -3.93 -14.18
N ILE A 301 15.24 -4.76 -15.23
CA ILE A 301 16.03 -4.50 -16.45
C ILE A 301 15.56 -3.25 -17.21
N VAL A 302 14.26 -2.91 -17.15
CA VAL A 302 13.65 -1.93 -18.06
C VAL A 302 13.17 -0.68 -17.35
N ASN A 303 12.56 -0.82 -16.17
CA ASN A 303 11.66 0.19 -15.64
C ASN A 303 12.34 1.15 -14.67
N ASP A 304 11.76 2.34 -14.50
CA ASP A 304 12.36 3.45 -13.75
C ASP A 304 12.36 3.19 -12.24
N TYR A 305 11.37 2.45 -11.74
CA TYR A 305 11.19 2.13 -10.33
C TYR A 305 10.61 0.73 -10.14
N MET A 306 10.72 0.20 -8.93
CA MET A 306 10.15 -1.08 -8.52
C MET A 306 8.85 -0.87 -7.75
N ASP A 307 7.92 -1.82 -7.84
CA ASP A 307 6.66 -1.81 -7.12
C ASP A 307 6.30 -3.23 -6.65
N THR A 308 5.63 -3.34 -5.50
CA THR A 308 5.14 -4.61 -4.96
C THR A 308 3.95 -4.41 -4.03
N HIS A 309 3.34 -5.53 -3.65
CA HIS A 309 2.32 -5.62 -2.61
C HIS A 309 2.82 -6.34 -1.38
N THR A 310 2.24 -6.05 -0.22
CA THR A 310 2.50 -6.80 1.02
C THR A 310 1.28 -6.88 1.94
N TYR A 311 0.89 -8.09 2.30
CA TYR A 311 -0.30 -8.34 3.13
C TYR A 311 0.06 -9.24 4.31
N TYR A 312 -0.43 -8.88 5.49
CA TYR A 312 -0.40 -9.77 6.66
C TYR A 312 -1.75 -10.46 6.81
N TYR A 313 -1.93 -11.53 6.01
CA TYR A 313 -3.23 -12.17 5.81
C TYR A 313 -3.08 -13.63 5.35
N ASP A 314 -4.04 -14.49 5.67
CA ASP A 314 -4.00 -15.93 5.34
C ASP A 314 -4.92 -16.35 4.18
N TRP A 315 -5.62 -15.38 3.57
CA TRP A 315 -6.46 -15.60 2.38
C TRP A 315 -7.60 -16.62 2.57
N LYS A 316 -7.98 -16.94 3.82
CA LYS A 316 -9.05 -17.91 4.11
C LYS A 316 -10.47 -17.35 4.05
N TRP A 317 -10.62 -16.04 3.83
CA TRP A 317 -11.94 -15.43 3.79
C TRP A 317 -12.64 -15.71 2.47
N GLY A 318 -13.80 -16.37 2.59
CA GLY A 318 -14.74 -16.59 1.51
C GLY A 318 -16.17 -16.38 1.99
N GLU A 319 -17.11 -16.31 1.06
CA GLU A 319 -18.54 -16.10 1.33
C GLU A 319 -19.15 -17.04 2.37
N ARG A 320 -18.73 -18.31 2.40
CA ARG A 320 -19.26 -19.30 3.34
C ARG A 320 -18.32 -19.55 4.51
N THR A 321 -17.02 -19.48 4.28
CA THR A 321 -16.02 -19.81 5.29
C THR A 321 -15.82 -18.68 6.28
N LYS A 322 -15.86 -17.39 5.87
CA LYS A 322 -15.71 -16.23 6.78
C LYS A 322 -14.66 -16.40 7.89
N CYS A 323 -13.54 -17.01 7.53
CA CYS A 323 -12.45 -17.36 8.43
C CYS A 323 -11.23 -16.51 8.08
N CYS A 324 -10.51 -16.05 9.09
CA CYS A 324 -9.34 -15.20 8.90
C CYS A 324 -8.32 -15.42 10.01
N MET A 325 -7.05 -15.30 9.65
CA MET A 325 -5.97 -15.21 10.64
C MET A 325 -6.25 -14.08 11.64
N ASN A 326 -6.28 -14.42 12.92
CA ASN A 326 -6.38 -13.45 14.02
C ASN A 326 -5.12 -13.50 14.89
N ARG A 327 -4.05 -12.91 14.37
CA ARG A 327 -2.72 -12.89 14.98
C ARG A 327 -2.12 -11.50 14.85
N ALA A 328 -1.37 -11.04 15.85
CA ALA A 328 -0.61 -9.80 15.76
C ALA A 328 0.69 -10.03 14.97
N ILE A 329 1.14 -9.02 14.21
CA ILE A 329 2.50 -8.93 13.68
C ILE A 329 3.51 -9.06 14.82
N THR A 330 3.23 -8.46 15.97
CA THR A 330 4.09 -8.63 17.16
C THR A 330 4.09 -10.05 17.70
N GLN A 331 3.30 -10.99 17.21
CA GLN A 331 3.37 -12.41 17.58
C GLN A 331 4.03 -13.27 16.49
N ALA A 332 4.46 -12.71 15.36
CA ALA A 332 5.01 -13.46 14.24
C ALA A 332 6.46 -13.05 13.93
N PRO A 333 7.35 -14.00 13.55
CA PRO A 333 8.70 -13.64 13.16
C PRO A 333 8.72 -12.80 11.87
N THR A 334 7.82 -13.11 10.94
CA THR A 334 7.69 -12.45 9.63
C THR A 334 6.25 -11.99 9.41
N TYR A 335 6.06 -10.98 8.56
CA TYR A 335 4.73 -10.39 8.31
C TYR A 335 4.54 -9.83 6.90
N GLY A 336 5.31 -10.30 5.92
CA GLY A 336 5.13 -9.97 4.50
C GLY A 336 6.08 -8.90 3.97
N MET A 337 6.91 -8.29 4.82
CA MET A 337 7.91 -7.31 4.40
C MET A 337 8.98 -7.90 3.47
N GLU A 338 9.12 -9.23 3.48
CA GLU A 338 10.01 -9.98 2.61
C GLU A 338 9.69 -9.71 1.12
N ALA A 339 8.42 -9.51 0.77
CA ALA A 339 8.01 -9.16 -0.59
C ALA A 339 8.63 -7.83 -1.06
N GLY A 340 8.71 -6.85 -0.15
CA GLY A 340 9.38 -5.55 -0.37
C GLY A 340 10.86 -5.73 -0.67
N THR A 341 11.58 -6.44 0.19
CA THR A 341 13.03 -6.64 0.01
C THR A 341 13.37 -7.54 -1.18
N MET A 342 12.49 -8.49 -1.54
CA MET A 342 12.66 -9.36 -2.69
C MET A 342 12.43 -8.67 -4.05
N VAL A 343 11.74 -7.52 -4.09
CA VAL A 343 11.54 -6.74 -5.32
C VAL A 343 12.51 -5.57 -5.42
N ARG A 344 13.05 -5.12 -4.29
CA ARG A 344 13.79 -3.86 -4.21
C ARG A 344 15.11 -3.95 -4.97
N ALA A 345 15.28 -3.14 -6.00
CA ALA A 345 16.58 -2.81 -6.54
C ALA A 345 17.17 -1.61 -5.76
N LEU A 346 18.41 -1.72 -5.30
CA LEU A 346 19.03 -0.70 -4.42
C LEU A 346 19.48 0.57 -5.16
N ASP A 347 19.45 0.57 -6.50
CA ASP A 347 19.80 1.71 -7.34
C ASP A 347 18.60 2.55 -7.80
N ARG A 348 17.37 2.15 -7.44
CA ARG A 348 16.16 2.85 -7.87
C ARG A 348 15.06 2.84 -6.81
N PRO A 349 14.02 3.68 -6.98
CA PRO A 349 12.95 3.82 -6.01
C PRO A 349 12.12 2.54 -5.89
N LEU A 350 11.56 2.32 -4.70
CA LEU A 350 10.51 1.33 -4.46
C LEU A 350 9.27 2.04 -3.94
N PHE A 351 8.13 1.73 -4.54
CA PHE A 351 6.80 2.09 -4.04
C PHE A 351 6.04 0.82 -3.65
N VAL A 352 5.24 0.85 -2.59
CA VAL A 352 4.36 -0.27 -2.22
C VAL A 352 2.93 0.12 -2.55
N SER A 353 2.46 -0.25 -3.75
CA SER A 353 1.14 0.15 -4.26
C SER A 353 -0.03 -0.56 -3.61
N GLU A 354 0.21 -1.65 -2.88
CA GLU A 354 -0.80 -2.29 -2.06
C GLU A 354 -0.23 -2.86 -0.78
N TRP A 355 -0.93 -2.60 0.32
CA TRP A 355 -0.69 -3.29 1.56
C TRP A 355 -1.94 -3.34 2.40
N ASP A 356 -2.06 -4.36 3.26
CA ASP A 356 -3.05 -4.36 4.32
C ASP A 356 -2.77 -5.40 5.43
N MET A 357 -3.35 -5.12 6.60
CA MET A 357 -3.70 -6.11 7.61
C MET A 357 -5.23 -6.07 7.79
N PRO A 358 -5.97 -6.87 7.00
CA PRO A 358 -7.41 -6.69 6.85
C PRO A 358 -8.19 -6.91 8.16
N TRP A 359 -9.33 -6.22 8.28
CA TRP A 359 -10.38 -6.68 9.19
C TRP A 359 -10.79 -8.10 8.76
N PRO A 360 -11.11 -9.06 9.63
CA PRO A 360 -11.47 -8.93 11.04
C PRO A 360 -10.33 -9.10 12.05
N ASN A 361 -9.06 -9.15 11.61
CA ASN A 361 -7.95 -9.31 12.55
C ASN A 361 -7.99 -8.20 13.62
N GLU A 362 -8.06 -8.59 14.89
CA GLU A 362 -8.26 -7.67 16.01
C GLU A 362 -7.03 -6.79 16.28
N PHE A 363 -5.86 -7.22 15.82
CA PHE A 363 -4.56 -6.63 16.13
C PHE A 363 -4.04 -5.69 15.03
N ARG A 364 -4.87 -5.35 14.04
CA ARG A 364 -4.45 -4.58 12.85
C ARG A 364 -3.99 -3.15 13.10
N ALA A 365 -4.18 -2.62 14.31
CA ALA A 365 -3.76 -1.27 14.66
C ALA A 365 -2.24 -1.07 14.52
N GLU A 366 -1.42 -2.08 14.76
CA GLU A 366 0.04 -1.91 14.67
C GLU A 366 0.56 -1.76 13.23
N SER A 367 -0.23 -2.13 12.21
CA SER A 367 0.20 -2.21 10.82
C SER A 367 0.61 -0.85 10.22
N SER A 368 -0.24 0.17 10.33
CA SER A 368 -0.04 1.44 9.61
C SER A 368 1.25 2.14 10.02
N ILE A 369 1.53 2.19 11.32
CA ILE A 369 2.73 2.82 11.86
C ILE A 369 3.98 1.98 11.58
N LEU A 370 3.90 0.65 11.76
CA LEU A 370 5.03 -0.23 11.51
C LEU A 370 5.46 -0.18 10.04
N TYR A 371 4.52 -0.16 9.11
CA TYR A 371 4.80 -0.16 7.68
C TYR A 371 5.43 1.18 7.26
N ALA A 372 4.90 2.31 7.75
CA ALA A 372 5.52 3.62 7.53
C ALA A 372 6.95 3.69 8.07
N ALA A 373 7.20 3.13 9.27
CA ALA A 373 8.52 3.11 9.89
C ALA A 373 9.51 2.22 9.12
N VAL A 374 9.10 1.01 8.70
CA VAL A 374 9.92 0.13 7.85
C VAL A 374 10.24 0.82 6.53
N GLY A 375 9.26 1.43 5.87
CA GLY A 375 9.49 2.15 4.62
C GLY A 375 10.51 3.28 4.77
N ALA A 376 10.41 4.06 5.85
CA ALA A 376 11.36 5.14 6.15
C ALA A 376 12.77 4.59 6.47
N LEU A 377 12.89 3.55 7.30
CA LEU A 377 14.16 2.87 7.59
C LEU A 377 14.81 2.34 6.31
N GLN A 378 14.01 1.80 5.40
CA GLN A 378 14.50 1.28 4.14
C GLN A 378 14.81 2.38 3.13
N GLY A 379 14.27 3.58 3.26
CA GLY A 379 14.30 4.61 2.21
C GLY A 379 13.38 4.31 1.02
N TRP A 380 12.29 3.56 1.26
CA TRP A 380 11.23 3.36 0.26
C TRP A 380 10.43 4.65 0.05
N SER A 381 9.98 4.89 -1.17
CA SER A 381 9.45 6.18 -1.57
C SER A 381 7.96 6.36 -1.30
N GLY A 382 7.22 5.28 -1.00
CA GLY A 382 5.87 5.43 -0.49
C GLY A 382 5.03 4.16 -0.42
N TRP A 383 3.81 4.36 0.05
CA TRP A 383 2.83 3.31 0.33
C TRP A 383 1.44 3.75 -0.10
N ALA A 384 0.61 2.80 -0.57
CA ALA A 384 -0.82 3.00 -0.76
C ALA A 384 -1.62 1.81 -0.20
N ILE A 385 -2.50 2.06 0.79
CA ILE A 385 -3.25 0.98 1.44
C ILE A 385 -4.31 0.43 0.46
N HIS A 386 -4.41 -0.90 0.38
CA HIS A 386 -5.47 -1.57 -0.35
C HIS A 386 -6.58 -2.00 0.62
N THR A 387 -7.75 -1.39 0.60
CA THR A 387 -8.11 -0.22 -0.20
C THR A 387 -8.85 0.81 0.63
N TYR A 388 -8.94 2.05 0.14
CA TYR A 388 -9.87 3.03 0.71
C TYR A 388 -11.29 2.48 0.58
N ALA A 389 -11.75 2.25 -0.65
CA ALA A 389 -13.08 1.74 -0.97
C ALA A 389 -13.16 1.23 -2.42
N TYR A 390 -14.20 0.45 -2.72
CA TYR A 390 -14.58 0.02 -4.07
C TYR A 390 -15.84 0.76 -4.57
N GLY A 391 -16.75 1.10 -3.66
CA GLY A 391 -18.05 1.70 -3.96
C GLY A 391 -18.10 3.22 -3.75
N THR A 392 -19.19 3.82 -4.22
CA THR A 392 -19.48 5.27 -4.10
C THR A 392 -20.56 5.60 -3.06
N LYS A 393 -21.14 4.58 -2.41
CA LYS A 393 -22.29 4.72 -1.49
C LYS A 393 -21.90 4.57 -0.01
N LEU A 394 -20.77 5.17 0.35
CA LEU A 394 -20.16 4.99 1.67
C LEU A 394 -21.01 5.58 2.82
N MET A 395 -21.88 6.54 2.53
CA MET A 395 -22.82 7.10 3.53
C MET A 395 -23.80 6.08 4.14
N TYR A 396 -23.94 4.89 3.55
CA TYR A 396 -24.80 3.82 4.07
C TYR A 396 -24.02 2.67 4.74
N MET A 397 -22.70 2.82 4.87
CA MET A 397 -21.80 1.78 5.32
C MET A 397 -21.31 2.07 6.75
N ASN A 398 -22.16 1.69 7.71
CA ASN A 398 -21.98 2.06 9.13
C ASN A 398 -21.35 0.96 9.99
N ILE A 399 -20.78 -0.07 9.36
CA ILE A 399 -20.06 -1.18 10.01
C ILE A 399 -18.78 -1.50 9.23
N LEU A 400 -17.80 -2.09 9.91
CA LEU A 400 -16.57 -2.63 9.32
C LEU A 400 -16.87 -3.88 8.50
N GLY A 401 -16.11 -4.04 7.42
CA GLY A 401 -16.08 -5.29 6.65
C GLY A 401 -17.35 -5.60 5.87
N LYS A 402 -18.30 -4.66 5.76
CA LYS A 402 -19.60 -4.92 5.13
C LYS A 402 -19.44 -5.21 3.65
N GLU A 403 -19.84 -6.42 3.28
CA GLU A 403 -19.88 -6.84 1.89
C GLU A 403 -21.10 -6.25 1.17
N VAL A 404 -20.92 -5.91 -0.10
CA VAL A 404 -21.98 -5.33 -0.95
C VAL A 404 -22.38 -6.23 -2.13
N SER A 405 -21.77 -7.42 -2.26
CA SER A 405 -22.09 -8.39 -3.31
C SER A 405 -21.75 -9.82 -2.91
N SER A 406 -22.40 -10.80 -3.55
CA SER A 406 -22.03 -12.22 -3.51
C SER A 406 -20.72 -12.52 -4.27
N ASN A 407 -20.17 -13.72 -4.04
CA ASN A 407 -18.97 -14.21 -4.72
C ASN A 407 -19.17 -14.32 -6.24
N SER A 408 -18.48 -13.50 -7.03
CA SER A 408 -18.49 -13.66 -8.49
C SER A 408 -17.12 -13.64 -9.16
N ILE A 409 -16.01 -13.53 -8.40
CA ILE A 409 -14.64 -13.67 -8.93
C ILE A 409 -13.78 -14.43 -7.90
N GLY A 410 -13.21 -15.58 -8.29
CA GLY A 410 -12.26 -16.34 -7.47
C GLY A 410 -12.78 -16.91 -6.14
N GLY A 411 -14.11 -16.90 -5.89
CA GLY A 411 -14.69 -17.38 -4.63
C GLY A 411 -14.53 -16.43 -3.43
N VAL A 412 -14.13 -15.18 -3.68
CA VAL A 412 -13.90 -14.15 -2.65
C VAL A 412 -14.76 -12.91 -2.97
N PRO A 413 -15.41 -12.28 -1.96
CA PRO A 413 -16.24 -11.10 -2.16
C PRO A 413 -15.37 -9.83 -2.23
N TYR A 414 -14.60 -9.66 -3.32
CA TYR A 414 -13.63 -8.55 -3.49
C TYR A 414 -14.24 -7.14 -3.66
N ARG A 415 -15.56 -6.97 -3.72
CA ARG A 415 -16.17 -5.75 -4.30
C ARG A 415 -16.44 -4.61 -3.31
N GLU A 416 -16.23 -4.86 -2.02
CA GLU A 416 -16.27 -3.99 -0.84
C GLU A 416 -16.33 -4.97 0.35
N GLY A 417 -15.67 -4.71 1.49
CA GLY A 417 -15.72 -5.63 2.61
C GLY A 417 -14.49 -5.58 3.48
N ILE A 418 -13.86 -6.73 3.71
CA ILE A 418 -12.75 -6.88 4.67
C ILE A 418 -11.52 -6.01 4.38
N PHE A 419 -11.29 -5.69 3.11
CA PHE A 419 -10.19 -4.84 2.64
C PHE A 419 -10.56 -3.36 2.59
N SER A 420 -11.82 -3.00 2.77
CA SER A 420 -12.26 -1.61 2.78
C SER A 420 -11.86 -0.96 4.10
N THR A 421 -10.97 0.02 4.03
CA THR A 421 -10.31 0.56 5.22
C THR A 421 -10.86 1.91 5.66
N TRP A 422 -11.56 2.64 4.81
CA TRP A 422 -11.93 4.05 5.05
C TRP A 422 -12.65 4.30 6.38
N ASN A 423 -13.45 3.35 6.87
CA ASN A 423 -14.19 3.45 8.14
C ASN A 423 -13.57 2.68 9.30
N ASP A 424 -12.32 2.25 9.19
CA ASP A 424 -11.65 1.43 10.20
C ASP A 424 -10.80 2.27 11.16
N PRO A 425 -11.28 2.54 12.39
CA PRO A 425 -10.54 3.35 13.34
C PRO A 425 -9.29 2.63 13.89
N ALA A 426 -9.15 1.30 13.74
CA ALA A 426 -7.89 0.65 14.07
C ALA A 426 -6.77 1.08 13.10
N LYS A 427 -7.11 1.36 11.84
CA LYS A 427 -6.16 1.81 10.81
C LYS A 427 -6.05 3.33 10.82
N TYR A 428 -7.15 4.03 10.50
CA TYR A 428 -7.17 5.49 10.39
C TYR A 428 -6.95 6.22 11.73
N GLY A 429 -7.10 5.52 12.85
CA GLY A 429 -6.62 5.94 14.17
C GLY A 429 -5.14 6.31 14.21
N LEU A 430 -4.33 5.73 13.32
CA LEU A 430 -2.89 5.85 13.33
C LEU A 430 -2.32 6.36 12.00
N PHE A 431 -3.18 6.62 11.00
CA PHE A 431 -2.77 7.19 9.71
C PHE A 431 -2.09 8.55 9.85
N TYR A 432 -2.50 9.36 10.83
CA TYR A 432 -1.86 10.64 11.13
C TYR A 432 -0.36 10.46 11.43
N HIS A 433 -0.03 9.54 12.34
CA HIS A 433 1.34 9.25 12.74
C HIS A 433 2.13 8.59 11.61
N ALA A 434 1.51 7.65 10.89
CA ALA A 434 2.13 7.00 9.74
C ALA A 434 2.48 8.00 8.63
N ALA A 435 1.60 8.96 8.34
CA ALA A 435 1.85 10.04 7.38
C ALA A 435 3.01 10.94 7.82
N LEU A 436 3.09 11.29 9.11
CA LEU A 436 4.20 12.07 9.65
C LEU A 436 5.53 11.32 9.51
N ILE A 437 5.57 10.03 9.86
CA ILE A 437 6.75 9.18 9.71
C ILE A 437 7.19 9.10 8.24
N ALA A 438 6.28 8.74 7.34
CA ALA A 438 6.60 8.51 5.94
C ALA A 438 7.00 9.80 5.20
N ARG A 439 6.27 10.90 5.44
CA ARG A 439 6.46 12.14 4.67
C ARG A 439 7.60 13.00 5.20
N ARG A 440 7.72 13.15 6.53
CA ARG A 440 8.83 13.92 7.13
C ARG A 440 10.12 13.10 7.24
N GLY A 441 10.01 11.76 7.18
CA GLY A 441 11.14 10.87 7.44
C GLY A 441 11.55 10.91 8.91
N ASP A 442 10.57 10.77 9.82
CA ASP A 442 10.85 10.83 11.27
C ASP A 442 11.79 9.68 11.69
N VAL A 443 11.69 8.51 11.05
CA VAL A 443 12.63 7.39 11.18
C VAL A 443 13.75 7.56 10.16
N LYS A 444 14.99 7.39 10.61
CA LYS A 444 16.19 7.51 9.77
C LYS A 444 16.35 6.28 8.88
N GLU A 445 16.77 6.54 7.64
CA GLU A 445 17.23 5.50 6.73
C GLU A 445 18.44 4.76 7.32
N ALA A 446 18.45 3.42 7.24
CA ALA A 446 19.56 2.61 7.74
C ALA A 446 20.83 2.85 6.89
N PRO A 447 21.99 3.04 7.52
CA PRO A 447 23.22 3.36 6.79
C PRO A 447 23.69 2.19 5.92
N THR A 448 23.62 0.95 6.43
CA THR A 448 24.14 -0.23 5.74
C THR A 448 23.14 -0.80 4.73
N SER A 449 23.66 -1.27 3.60
CA SER A 449 22.90 -1.89 2.51
C SER A 449 23.35 -3.34 2.22
N TYR A 450 22.36 -4.23 2.08
CA TYR A 450 22.52 -5.64 1.73
C TYR A 450 21.80 -5.95 0.41
N ALA A 451 22.50 -6.52 -0.56
CA ALA A 451 21.87 -7.14 -1.73
C ALA A 451 21.85 -8.66 -1.59
N VAL A 452 20.67 -9.25 -1.70
CA VAL A 452 20.52 -10.70 -1.82
C VAL A 452 20.66 -11.08 -3.30
N LYS A 453 21.69 -11.84 -3.62
CA LYS A 453 21.87 -12.41 -4.96
C LYS A 453 21.00 -13.66 -5.08
N MET A 454 19.93 -13.57 -5.89
CA MET A 454 19.06 -14.71 -6.18
C MET A 454 19.67 -15.63 -7.24
N GLU A 455 19.75 -16.92 -6.91
CA GLU A 455 20.22 -17.96 -7.83
C GLU A 455 19.01 -18.71 -8.44
N ASN A 456 17.95 -18.92 -7.64
CA ASN A 456 16.72 -19.55 -8.11
C ASN A 456 15.67 -18.51 -8.55
N LEU A 457 15.61 -18.24 -9.86
CA LEU A 457 14.69 -17.23 -10.41
C LEU A 457 13.21 -17.63 -10.38
N VAL A 458 12.88 -18.92 -10.33
CA VAL A 458 11.48 -19.40 -10.35
C VAL A 458 11.00 -19.92 -9.00
N GLY A 459 11.86 -19.84 -7.97
CA GLY A 459 11.51 -20.13 -6.59
C GLY A 459 10.46 -19.16 -6.04
N GLY A 460 9.64 -19.64 -5.10
CA GLY A 460 8.60 -18.81 -4.48
C GLY A 460 9.16 -17.74 -3.53
N ARG A 461 8.24 -16.98 -2.90
CA ARG A 461 8.55 -15.87 -1.99
C ARG A 461 9.25 -16.25 -0.68
N THR A 462 9.42 -17.54 -0.39
CA THR A 462 10.02 -18.00 0.87
C THR A 462 11.53 -18.12 0.70
N ASN A 463 12.26 -17.13 1.22
CA ASN A 463 13.72 -17.17 1.31
C ASN A 463 14.15 -16.55 2.65
N GLU A 464 14.90 -17.33 3.44
CA GLU A 464 15.32 -16.98 4.80
C GLU A 464 16.25 -15.76 4.87
N LEU A 465 16.95 -15.43 3.77
CA LEU A 465 17.83 -14.27 3.70
C LEU A 465 17.07 -12.94 3.85
N PHE A 466 15.78 -12.93 3.49
CA PHE A 466 14.93 -11.74 3.60
C PHE A 466 14.19 -11.65 4.94
N ALA A 467 14.14 -12.73 5.73
CA ALA A 467 13.39 -12.78 6.98
C ALA A 467 13.90 -11.73 7.97
N GLY A 468 13.04 -10.78 8.37
CA GLY A 468 13.38 -9.69 9.29
C GLY A 468 14.34 -8.64 8.72
N ALA A 469 14.89 -8.82 7.52
CA ALA A 469 15.92 -7.94 6.96
C ALA A 469 15.40 -6.51 6.74
N ALA A 470 14.12 -6.36 6.37
CA ALA A 470 13.45 -5.08 6.18
C ALA A 470 13.42 -4.20 7.45
N GLU A 471 13.51 -4.80 8.63
CA GLU A 471 13.47 -4.10 9.92
C GLU A 471 14.87 -3.83 10.49
N TYR A 472 15.90 -4.41 9.88
CA TYR A 472 17.28 -4.32 10.37
C TYR A 472 18.08 -3.26 9.60
N ALA A 473 18.23 -3.43 8.29
CA ALA A 473 19.08 -2.61 7.42
C ALA A 473 18.50 -2.54 6.01
N ARG A 474 18.96 -1.60 5.17
CA ARG A 474 18.47 -1.48 3.80
C ARG A 474 18.75 -2.76 3.04
N THR A 475 17.70 -3.45 2.59
CA THR A 475 17.84 -4.75 1.96
C THR A 475 17.12 -4.77 0.63
N GLY A 476 17.78 -5.28 -0.40
CA GLY A 476 17.21 -5.50 -1.73
C GLY A 476 17.74 -6.75 -2.39
N VAL A 477 17.46 -6.90 -3.68
CA VAL A 477 17.86 -8.03 -4.52
C VAL A 477 18.83 -7.57 -5.61
N CYS A 478 19.69 -8.49 -6.05
CA CYS A 478 20.48 -8.31 -7.26
C CYS A 478 20.49 -9.59 -8.12
N PHE A 479 20.76 -9.40 -9.41
CA PHE A 479 20.81 -10.46 -10.42
C PHE A 479 22.05 -10.30 -11.29
N ASP A 480 22.60 -11.41 -11.76
CA ASP A 480 23.73 -11.38 -12.69
C ASP A 480 23.38 -10.64 -13.98
N GLY A 481 24.28 -9.73 -14.38
CA GLY A 481 24.13 -8.90 -15.57
C GLY A 481 23.09 -7.79 -15.48
N VAL A 482 22.46 -7.58 -14.31
CA VAL A 482 21.46 -6.52 -14.10
C VAL A 482 22.04 -5.43 -13.19
N PRO A 483 22.04 -4.15 -13.61
CA PRO A 483 22.43 -3.05 -12.73
C PRO A 483 21.57 -3.02 -11.46
N GLY A 484 22.24 -2.92 -10.30
CA GLY A 484 21.58 -2.86 -8.98
C GLY A 484 22.22 -1.89 -7.99
N GLY A 485 23.19 -1.07 -8.45
CA GLY A 485 23.87 -0.09 -7.62
C GLY A 485 25.03 -0.63 -6.79
N LYS A 486 25.73 0.27 -6.09
CA LYS A 486 26.74 -0.10 -5.11
C LYS A 486 26.06 -0.47 -3.80
N VAL A 487 26.51 -1.56 -3.20
CA VAL A 487 25.99 -2.09 -1.94
C VAL A 487 27.14 -2.42 -1.00
N ASP A 488 26.90 -2.34 0.31
CA ASP A 488 27.94 -2.59 1.31
C ASP A 488 28.23 -4.10 1.43
N HIS A 489 27.17 -4.91 1.34
CA HIS A 489 27.25 -6.36 1.43
C HIS A 489 26.41 -7.05 0.35
N THR A 490 26.92 -8.17 -0.16
CA THR A 490 26.16 -9.08 -1.03
C THR A 490 26.07 -10.44 -0.34
N VAL A 491 24.87 -10.99 -0.26
CA VAL A 491 24.55 -12.28 0.38
C VAL A 491 23.98 -13.20 -0.69
N CYS A 492 24.59 -14.36 -0.89
CA CYS A 492 24.22 -15.29 -1.95
C CYS A 492 23.27 -16.37 -1.45
N GLU A 493 22.14 -16.53 -2.13
CA GLU A 493 21.17 -17.59 -1.88
C GLU A 493 21.82 -18.98 -1.91
N GLY A 494 21.54 -19.79 -0.88
CA GLY A 494 22.06 -21.16 -0.75
C GLY A 494 23.55 -21.27 -0.37
N LYS A 495 24.25 -20.15 -0.14
CA LYS A 495 25.68 -20.13 0.20
C LYS A 495 25.97 -19.42 1.52
N ASP A 496 25.34 -18.27 1.74
CA ASP A 496 25.60 -17.41 2.89
C ASP A 496 24.54 -17.54 4.00
N GLN A 497 24.87 -17.05 5.19
CA GLN A 497 23.96 -17.05 6.34
C GLN A 497 22.91 -15.93 6.22
N PRO A 498 21.72 -16.09 6.86
CA PRO A 498 20.71 -15.03 6.94
C PRO A 498 21.25 -13.72 7.52
N ILE A 499 20.73 -12.59 7.02
CA ILE A 499 21.09 -11.23 7.47
C ILE A 499 20.73 -11.03 8.94
N VAL A 500 19.62 -11.62 9.38
CA VAL A 500 19.09 -11.50 10.74
C VAL A 500 18.96 -12.88 11.37
N ASP A 501 19.44 -13.01 12.60
CA ASP A 501 19.24 -14.21 13.42
C ASP A 501 17.84 -14.22 14.06
N MET A 502 16.89 -14.83 13.36
CA MET A 502 15.51 -14.97 13.79
C MET A 502 15.33 -15.88 15.01
N SER A 503 16.36 -16.60 15.48
CA SER A 503 16.25 -17.43 16.69
C SER A 503 16.21 -16.60 17.98
N LYS A 504 16.69 -15.34 17.93
CA LYS A 504 16.70 -14.43 19.09
C LYS A 504 15.32 -14.03 19.59
N GLY A 505 14.29 -14.14 18.75
CA GLY A 505 12.93 -13.79 19.15
C GLY A 505 12.62 -12.28 19.10
N GLU A 506 13.56 -11.46 18.63
CA GLU A 506 13.47 -10.01 18.58
C GLU A 506 14.47 -9.41 17.58
N ILE A 507 14.17 -8.22 17.09
CA ILE A 507 14.98 -7.44 16.15
C ILE A 507 15.00 -5.99 16.60
N THR A 508 16.18 -5.36 16.54
CA THR A 508 16.37 -3.91 16.65
C THR A 508 16.99 -3.42 15.36
N SER A 509 16.49 -2.32 14.79
CA SER A 509 17.09 -1.73 13.60
C SER A 509 18.53 -1.28 13.87
N GLU A 510 19.35 -1.21 12.83
CA GLU A 510 20.73 -0.72 12.93
C GLU A 510 20.79 0.72 13.48
N THR A 511 19.76 1.53 13.21
CA THR A 511 19.61 2.90 13.74
C THR A 511 19.26 2.95 15.23
N GLY A 512 18.76 1.84 15.80
CA GLY A 512 18.21 1.78 17.16
C GLY A 512 16.87 2.51 17.34
N GLU A 513 16.26 3.00 16.26
CA GLU A 513 14.98 3.73 16.31
C GLU A 513 13.76 2.80 16.22
N MET A 514 13.95 1.54 15.82
CA MET A 514 12.88 0.53 15.76
C MET A 514 13.27 -0.73 16.53
N TYR A 515 12.30 -1.32 17.22
CA TYR A 515 12.45 -2.60 17.90
C TYR A 515 11.15 -3.40 17.82
N ARG A 516 11.24 -4.72 17.64
CA ARG A 516 10.10 -5.64 17.67
C ARG A 516 10.50 -6.98 18.26
N SER A 517 9.64 -7.55 19.10
CA SER A 517 9.82 -8.88 19.68
C SER A 517 8.56 -9.72 19.58
N TRP A 518 8.69 -10.93 19.02
CA TRP A 518 7.62 -11.94 18.95
C TRP A 518 7.65 -12.97 20.08
N THR A 519 8.61 -12.84 20.99
CA THR A 519 8.60 -13.54 22.28
C THR A 519 7.94 -12.68 23.36
N LYS A 520 8.25 -11.38 23.39
CA LYS A 520 7.64 -10.41 24.32
C LYS A 520 6.32 -9.85 23.78
N ASN A 521 6.04 -10.01 22.48
CA ASN A 521 4.86 -9.54 21.76
C ASN A 521 4.66 -8.02 21.79
N TYR A 522 5.71 -7.23 21.69
CA TYR A 522 5.60 -5.78 21.55
C TYR A 522 6.73 -5.22 20.68
N GLY A 523 6.57 -3.98 20.24
CA GLY A 523 7.62 -3.22 19.58
C GLY A 523 7.57 -1.73 19.93
N THR A 524 8.59 -1.00 19.48
CA THR A 524 8.72 0.44 19.69
C THR A 524 9.27 1.16 18.47
N ILE A 525 8.86 2.42 18.28
CA ILE A 525 9.53 3.39 17.41
C ILE A 525 9.94 4.57 18.28
N ASP A 526 11.23 4.93 18.31
CA ASP A 526 11.78 5.93 19.23
C ASP A 526 12.64 6.98 18.50
N THR A 527 11.97 8.00 17.96
CA THR A 527 12.62 9.12 17.26
C THR A 527 12.48 10.42 18.05
N GLY A 528 13.08 11.51 17.58
CA GLY A 528 12.92 12.84 18.19
C GLY A 528 11.49 13.40 18.08
N ARG A 529 10.82 13.16 16.94
CA ARG A 529 9.52 13.74 16.59
C ARG A 529 8.34 12.79 16.72
N THR A 530 8.57 11.48 16.76
CA THR A 530 7.54 10.43 16.88
C THR A 530 8.00 9.29 17.80
N LYS A 531 7.15 8.92 18.76
CA LYS A 531 7.38 7.84 19.73
C LYS A 531 6.18 6.91 19.79
N VAL A 532 6.43 5.62 19.72
CA VAL A 532 5.36 4.61 19.67
C VAL A 532 5.73 3.40 20.51
N ALA A 533 4.80 2.93 21.34
CA ALA A 533 4.80 1.58 21.89
C ALA A 533 3.59 0.83 21.32
N TYR A 534 3.79 -0.38 20.78
CA TYR A 534 2.72 -1.15 20.14
C TYR A 534 2.79 -2.66 20.46
N GLY A 535 1.65 -3.33 20.40
CA GLY A 535 1.52 -4.77 20.66
C GLY A 535 0.89 -5.06 22.02
N PHE A 536 1.26 -6.18 22.64
CA PHE A 536 0.76 -6.63 23.94
C PHE A 536 1.52 -5.95 25.10
N LEU A 537 1.21 -4.68 25.36
CA LEU A 537 1.95 -3.83 26.29
C LEU A 537 1.77 -4.21 27.76
N ALA A 538 0.56 -4.52 28.24
CA ALA A 538 0.31 -4.65 29.69
C ALA A 538 1.15 -5.74 30.37
N LYS A 539 1.36 -6.87 29.70
CA LYS A 539 2.15 -7.99 30.27
C LYS A 539 3.65 -7.68 30.40
N ASN A 540 4.13 -6.60 29.79
CA ASN A 540 5.54 -6.21 29.75
C ASN A 540 5.88 -5.10 30.75
N GLY A 541 4.93 -4.65 31.58
CA GLY A 541 5.15 -3.60 32.57
C GLY A 541 5.26 -2.21 31.94
N GLU A 542 6.21 -1.40 32.42
CA GLU A 542 6.48 -0.08 31.87
C GLU A 542 7.43 -0.19 30.66
N ILE A 543 6.99 0.32 29.52
CA ILE A 543 7.79 0.43 28.30
C ILE A 543 8.44 1.82 28.27
N GLY A 544 9.76 1.87 28.37
CA GLY A 544 10.54 3.10 28.32
C GLY A 544 11.04 3.40 26.90
N LEU A 545 10.78 4.63 26.45
CA LEU A 545 11.39 5.26 25.28
C LEU A 545 12.20 6.49 25.76
N LYS A 546 13.02 7.08 24.88
CA LYS A 546 13.78 8.30 25.22
C LYS A 546 12.83 9.46 25.53
N GLY A 547 12.61 9.75 26.82
CA GLY A 547 11.76 10.85 27.27
C GLY A 547 10.26 10.57 27.22
N LEU A 548 9.83 9.32 27.00
CA LEU A 548 8.44 8.90 27.13
C LEU A 548 8.40 7.55 27.84
N SER A 549 7.53 7.37 28.83
CA SER A 549 7.20 6.04 29.35
C SER A 549 5.71 5.75 29.23
N VAL A 550 5.41 4.48 28.93
CA VAL A 550 4.05 3.98 28.75
C VAL A 550 3.87 2.74 29.61
N LYS A 551 2.95 2.80 30.56
CA LYS A 551 2.55 1.65 31.37
C LYS A 551 1.07 1.37 31.10
N ALA A 552 0.81 0.43 30.20
CA ALA A 552 -0.54 0.05 29.81
C ALA A 552 -1.16 -0.94 30.81
N GLU A 553 -2.45 -0.77 31.11
CA GLU A 553 -3.28 -1.79 31.77
C GLU A 553 -4.05 -2.62 30.73
N THR A 554 -4.37 -2.02 29.57
CA THR A 554 -4.97 -2.73 28.43
C THR A 554 -3.95 -3.64 27.76
N ASP A 555 -4.35 -4.87 27.43
CA ASP A 555 -3.45 -5.92 26.96
C ASP A 555 -2.76 -5.56 25.64
N PHE A 556 -3.52 -5.36 24.56
CA PHE A 556 -3.07 -4.95 23.24
C PHE A 556 -3.38 -3.47 23.03
N ALA A 557 -2.35 -2.68 22.72
CA ALA A 557 -2.48 -1.26 22.51
C ALA A 557 -1.40 -0.75 21.57
N VAL A 558 -1.74 0.31 20.83
CA VAL A 558 -0.78 1.18 20.15
C VAL A 558 -0.90 2.56 20.78
N VAL A 559 0.16 3.02 21.41
CA VAL A 559 0.28 4.35 22.00
C VAL A 559 1.31 5.13 21.18
N ALA A 560 0.83 6.08 20.39
CA ALA A 560 1.65 6.85 19.45
C ALA A 560 1.59 8.35 19.77
N LEU A 561 2.74 8.98 19.98
CA LEU A 561 2.88 10.41 20.22
C LEU A 561 3.75 11.02 19.13
N SER A 562 3.26 12.06 18.47
CA SER A 562 4.03 12.80 17.46
C SER A 562 3.93 14.31 17.69
N SER A 563 5.03 15.02 17.46
CA SER A 563 4.99 16.48 17.29
C SER A 563 4.27 16.82 15.98
N LEU A 564 3.38 17.81 16.05
CA LEU A 564 2.73 18.44 14.89
C LEU A 564 3.50 19.70 14.42
N THR A 565 4.75 19.84 14.87
CA THR A 565 5.66 20.94 14.51
C THR A 565 6.99 20.37 14.00
N ASP A 566 7.96 21.25 13.73
CA ASP A 566 9.35 20.87 13.45
C ASP A 566 10.20 20.66 14.72
N ALA A 567 9.66 20.93 15.91
CA ALA A 567 10.37 20.66 17.15
C ALA A 567 10.32 19.16 17.51
N ASP A 568 11.37 18.69 18.19
CA ASP A 568 11.30 17.40 18.89
C ASP A 568 10.22 17.46 19.98
N ILE A 569 9.67 16.28 20.32
CA ILE A 569 8.57 16.13 21.28
C ILE A 569 8.85 16.87 22.61
N GLU A 570 10.10 16.83 23.11
CA GLU A 570 10.48 17.48 24.38
C GLU A 570 10.22 18.99 24.39
N LYS A 571 10.27 19.64 23.22
CA LYS A 571 10.14 21.11 23.05
C LYS A 571 8.86 21.53 22.34
N SER A 572 8.10 20.57 21.82
CA SER A 572 6.91 20.80 21.01
C SER A 572 5.79 21.42 21.85
N ASP A 573 5.09 22.40 21.28
CA ASP A 573 3.90 23.03 21.87
C ASP A 573 2.58 22.50 21.31
N ASN A 574 2.65 21.65 20.28
CA ASN A 574 1.50 21.03 19.65
C ASN A 574 1.83 19.59 19.27
N MET A 575 1.17 18.62 19.92
CA MET A 575 1.39 17.19 19.72
C MET A 575 0.07 16.44 19.62
N LEU A 576 0.07 15.37 18.83
CA LEU A 576 -1.00 14.39 18.79
C LEU A 576 -0.56 13.15 19.55
N LEU A 577 -1.40 12.68 20.47
CA LEU A 577 -1.31 11.36 21.08
C LEU A 577 -2.52 10.54 20.63
N SER A 578 -2.26 9.41 19.99
CA SER A 578 -3.29 8.42 19.64
C SER A 578 -3.11 7.15 20.47
N THR A 579 -4.20 6.62 21.00
CA THR A 579 -4.23 5.38 21.78
C THR A 579 -5.27 4.44 21.21
N VAL A 580 -4.82 3.47 20.42
CA VAL A 580 -5.67 2.65 19.56
C VAL A 580 -5.50 1.17 19.93
N GLY A 581 -6.61 0.51 20.25
CA GLY A 581 -6.67 -0.93 20.52
C GLY A 581 -7.45 -1.66 19.44
N ARG A 582 -8.20 -2.68 19.86
CA ARG A 582 -9.11 -3.41 18.96
C ARG A 582 -10.26 -2.53 18.52
N ALA A 583 -10.67 -2.63 17.25
CA ALA A 583 -11.89 -2.03 16.75
C ALA A 583 -12.81 -3.07 16.11
N ARG A 584 -14.11 -2.99 16.43
CA ARG A 584 -15.13 -3.96 16.02
C ARG A 584 -16.51 -3.32 15.93
N ASN A 585 -17.40 -3.96 15.18
CA ASN A 585 -18.82 -3.61 15.18
C ASN A 585 -19.45 -4.00 16.53
N THR A 586 -20.48 -3.26 16.96
CA THR A 586 -21.24 -3.60 18.16
C THR A 586 -21.86 -4.99 18.01
N ASP A 587 -21.76 -5.83 19.03
CA ASP A 587 -22.29 -7.21 19.04
C ASP A 587 -21.71 -8.17 17.98
N ALA A 588 -20.59 -7.83 17.32
CA ALA A 588 -19.91 -8.77 16.41
C ALA A 588 -19.49 -10.06 17.14
N ARG A 589 -19.63 -11.22 16.48
CA ARG A 589 -19.38 -12.53 17.08
C ARG A 589 -18.41 -13.37 16.26
N PHE A 590 -17.46 -13.94 16.98
CA PHE A 590 -16.40 -14.81 16.48
C PHE A 590 -16.27 -16.05 17.36
N GLU A 591 -15.86 -17.17 16.77
CA GLU A 591 -15.34 -18.34 17.48
C GLU A 591 -13.99 -18.72 16.88
N GLY A 592 -12.91 -18.44 17.60
CA GLY A 592 -11.56 -18.52 17.05
C GLY A 592 -11.42 -17.59 15.85
N GLU A 593 -11.00 -18.15 14.71
CA GLU A 593 -10.81 -17.43 13.45
C GLU A 593 -12.11 -17.29 12.63
N GLN A 594 -13.20 -17.95 13.04
CA GLN A 594 -14.47 -17.98 12.33
C GLN A 594 -15.38 -16.82 12.73
N MET A 595 -15.89 -16.07 11.75
CA MET A 595 -16.95 -15.09 11.99
C MET A 595 -18.34 -15.70 11.84
N TYR A 596 -19.23 -15.38 12.77
CA TYR A 596 -20.65 -15.77 12.71
C TYR A 596 -21.60 -14.60 12.52
N ASP A 597 -21.25 -13.44 13.07
CA ASP A 597 -22.10 -12.25 13.01
C ASP A 597 -21.23 -11.01 12.85
N TYR A 598 -21.51 -10.23 11.80
CA TYR A 598 -20.87 -8.94 11.58
C TYR A 598 -21.19 -7.92 12.68
N GLY A 599 -22.26 -8.14 13.45
CA GLY A 599 -22.76 -7.19 14.42
C GLY A 599 -23.54 -6.06 13.76
N LYS A 600 -23.66 -4.94 14.46
CA LYS A 600 -24.44 -3.76 14.06
C LYS A 600 -23.69 -2.45 14.37
N PRO A 601 -24.11 -1.32 13.78
CA PRO A 601 -23.61 -0.01 14.18
C PRO A 601 -23.93 0.31 15.65
N PRO A 602 -23.15 1.19 16.31
CA PRO A 602 -21.96 1.84 15.77
C PRO A 602 -20.74 0.90 15.77
N ILE A 603 -19.71 1.29 15.03
CA ILE A 603 -18.36 0.77 15.22
C ILE A 603 -17.89 1.21 16.62
N THR A 604 -17.15 0.35 17.30
CA THR A 604 -16.61 0.59 18.63
C THR A 604 -15.10 0.38 18.64
N ILE A 605 -14.42 1.12 19.51
CA ILE A 605 -12.98 0.95 19.77
C ILE A 605 -12.78 0.59 21.24
N GLU A 606 -11.82 -0.29 21.50
CA GLU A 606 -11.33 -0.61 22.83
C GLU A 606 -10.65 0.62 23.45
N VAL A 607 -11.04 0.94 24.68
CA VAL A 607 -10.40 2.01 25.45
C VAL A 607 -9.04 1.52 25.93
N ILE A 608 -8.01 2.28 25.59
CA ILE A 608 -6.67 2.07 26.11
C ILE A 608 -6.52 2.80 27.44
N GLU A 609 -6.29 2.04 28.50
CA GLU A 609 -5.93 2.57 29.81
C GLU A 609 -4.41 2.45 29.96
N ALA A 610 -3.73 3.59 30.12
CA ALA A 610 -2.28 3.64 30.27
C ALA A 610 -1.85 4.87 31.06
N ASP A 611 -0.84 4.70 31.91
CA ASP A 611 -0.11 5.82 32.50
C ASP A 611 0.98 6.27 31.53
N ILE A 612 1.04 7.59 31.31
CA ILE A 612 1.98 8.24 30.41
C ILE A 612 2.84 9.22 31.21
N ALA A 613 4.16 9.14 31.05
CA ALA A 613 5.08 10.15 31.53
C ALA A 613 5.90 10.69 30.35
N LEU A 614 5.71 11.98 30.05
CA LEU A 614 6.36 12.67 28.94
C LEU A 614 7.36 13.70 29.46
N LYS A 615 8.64 13.52 29.17
CA LYS A 615 9.67 14.52 29.44
C LYS A 615 9.48 15.72 28.52
N THR A 616 9.43 16.92 29.08
CA THR A 616 9.22 18.14 28.30
C THR A 616 9.69 19.39 29.03
N ASP A 617 10.23 20.34 28.25
CA ASP A 617 10.61 21.67 28.71
C ASP A 617 9.40 22.60 28.93
N ARG A 618 8.22 22.20 28.45
CA ARG A 618 6.98 22.97 28.50
C ARG A 618 6.17 22.65 29.75
N LYS A 619 5.84 23.68 30.53
CA LYS A 619 5.06 23.56 31.79
C LYS A 619 3.59 23.98 31.63
N ASP A 620 3.26 24.47 30.44
CA ASP A 620 1.99 25.04 30.01
C ASP A 620 1.15 24.06 29.16
N LEU A 621 1.58 22.79 29.06
CA LEU A 621 0.87 21.79 28.26
C LEU A 621 -0.41 21.31 28.91
N ILE A 622 -1.46 21.24 28.11
CA ILE A 622 -2.77 20.68 28.45
C ILE A 622 -3.07 19.49 27.55
N VAL A 623 -3.61 18.43 28.15
CA VAL A 623 -4.01 17.21 27.45
C VAL A 623 -5.52 17.24 27.24
N TRP A 624 -5.95 17.37 25.99
CA TRP A 624 -7.35 17.44 25.59
C TRP A 624 -7.80 16.14 24.93
N ALA A 625 -8.84 15.50 25.47
CA ALA A 625 -9.46 14.34 24.82
C ALA A 625 -10.40 14.78 23.69
N VAL A 626 -10.34 14.13 22.53
CA VAL A 626 -11.14 14.49 21.33
C VAL A 626 -11.99 13.31 20.89
N ASN A 627 -13.30 13.44 20.73
CA ASN A 627 -14.17 12.31 20.34
C ASN A 627 -14.15 12.02 18.82
N ALA A 628 -14.93 11.02 18.38
CA ALA A 628 -15.04 10.63 16.97
C ALA A 628 -15.62 11.71 16.04
N GLU A 629 -16.29 12.73 16.58
CA GLU A 629 -16.82 13.88 15.83
C GLU A 629 -15.84 15.07 15.83
N GLY A 630 -14.70 14.98 16.51
CA GLY A 630 -13.74 16.07 16.62
C GLY A 630 -13.99 17.07 17.75
N TYR A 631 -14.97 16.83 18.63
CA TYR A 631 -15.22 17.68 19.79
C TYR A 631 -14.28 17.38 20.94
N PHE A 632 -13.84 18.43 21.64
CA PHE A 632 -13.19 18.27 22.94
C PHE A 632 -14.18 17.67 23.95
N VAL A 633 -13.82 16.51 24.50
CA VAL A 633 -14.54 15.84 25.58
C VAL A 633 -14.19 16.48 26.94
N GLY A 634 -12.95 16.96 27.07
CA GLY A 634 -12.48 17.71 28.23
C GLY A 634 -10.96 17.62 28.43
N LYS A 635 -10.49 18.30 29.49
CA LYS A 635 -9.09 18.29 29.92
C LYS A 635 -8.81 17.03 30.75
N VAL A 636 -7.90 16.18 30.28
CA VAL A 636 -7.39 15.04 31.04
C VAL A 636 -6.53 15.58 32.20
N PRO A 637 -6.78 15.15 33.45
CA PRO A 637 -5.96 15.57 34.58
C PRO A 637 -4.49 15.18 34.37
N ALA A 638 -3.63 16.20 34.35
CA ALA A 638 -2.19 16.04 34.16
C ALA A 638 -1.45 16.84 35.23
N ARG A 639 -0.24 16.38 35.57
CA ARG A 639 0.65 17.04 36.53
C ARG A 639 2.06 17.13 35.98
N TYR A 640 2.72 18.24 36.24
CA TYR A 640 4.13 18.40 35.90
C TYR A 640 4.98 18.12 37.13
N GLU A 641 5.77 17.05 37.10
CA GLU A 641 6.60 16.58 38.21
C GLU A 641 7.93 16.05 37.67
N ASP A 642 9.04 16.46 38.28
CA ASP A 642 10.40 15.98 37.96
C ASP A 642 10.80 16.14 36.47
N GLY A 643 10.32 17.20 35.81
CA GLY A 643 10.60 17.46 34.40
C GLY A 643 9.69 16.71 33.42
N CYS A 644 8.66 16.01 33.93
CA CYS A 644 7.72 15.24 33.13
C CYS A 644 6.27 15.69 33.32
N LEU A 645 5.54 15.79 32.20
CA LEU A 645 4.08 15.81 32.19
C LEU A 645 3.57 14.38 32.38
N LYS A 646 2.90 14.11 33.50
CA LYS A 646 2.34 12.80 33.86
C LYS A 646 0.82 12.84 33.84
N PHE A 647 0.19 11.87 33.17
CA PHE A 647 -1.26 11.74 33.07
C PHE A 647 -1.67 10.29 32.76
N THR A 648 -2.96 9.98 32.92
CA THR A 648 -3.51 8.66 32.64
C THR A 648 -4.60 8.78 31.58
N VAL A 649 -4.45 8.05 30.48
CA VAL A 649 -5.47 7.95 29.42
C VAL A 649 -6.48 6.85 29.72
N GLY A 650 -7.63 6.90 29.05
CA GLY A 650 -8.68 5.90 29.20
C GLY A 650 -9.52 6.06 30.47
N LYS A 651 -8.96 6.22 31.66
CA LYS A 651 -9.75 6.21 32.92
C LYS A 651 -10.81 7.32 32.97
N THR A 652 -10.41 8.54 32.64
CA THR A 652 -11.29 9.71 32.51
C THR A 652 -11.33 10.17 31.05
N MET A 653 -12.49 10.61 30.58
CA MET A 653 -12.66 11.14 29.20
C MET A 653 -12.03 10.19 28.15
N PRO A 654 -12.46 8.91 28.09
CA PRO A 654 -11.87 7.95 27.18
C PRO A 654 -12.00 8.40 25.73
N SER A 655 -10.90 8.31 25.00
CA SER A 655 -10.86 8.54 23.56
C SER A 655 -9.72 7.76 22.90
N ALA A 656 -9.78 7.66 21.57
CA ALA A 656 -8.66 7.25 20.74
C ALA A 656 -7.65 8.38 20.51
N TYR A 657 -8.06 9.66 20.65
CA TYR A 657 -7.23 10.82 20.33
C TYR A 657 -7.13 11.81 21.49
N TYR A 658 -5.93 12.34 21.67
CA TYR A 658 -5.60 13.37 22.65
C TYR A 658 -4.69 14.43 22.00
N LEU A 659 -5.09 15.69 22.05
CA LEU A 659 -4.24 16.82 21.64
C LEU A 659 -3.49 17.35 22.87
N ILE A 660 -2.17 17.43 22.79
CA ILE A 660 -1.33 17.97 23.86
C ILE A 660 -0.77 19.30 23.37
N GLN A 661 -1.28 20.39 23.94
CA GLN A 661 -1.05 21.75 23.45
C GLN A 661 -0.67 22.71 24.57
N ALA A 662 0.20 23.66 24.28
CA ALA A 662 0.50 24.76 25.19
C ALA A 662 -0.66 25.77 25.25
N GLU A 663 -0.99 26.25 26.46
CA GLU A 663 -1.97 27.33 26.70
C GLU A 663 -1.36 28.54 27.44
#